data_AF-A0A6A2VUU4-F1
#
_entry.id   AF-A0A6A2VUU4-F1
#
_cell.length_a   1.000
_cell.length_b   1.000
_cell.length_c   1.000
_cell.angle_alpha   90.00
_cell.angle_beta   90.00
_cell.angle_gamma   90.00
#
_symmetry.space_group_name_H-M   'P 1'
#
loop_
_entity.id
_entity.type
_entity.pdbx_description
1 polymer ?
#
loop_
_entity_poly.entity_id
_entity_poly.type
_entity_poly.pdbx_seq_one_letter_code
_entity_poly.pdbx_strand_id
1 'polypeptide(L)'
;MSELHTNTIGTAGDSPNHTAYGAPSTPMTSGTASGVTPTSDTASAAPSAIEQFPERKARSLRFTCGAPRSATVIADGSRALFLRSDGPEDTVTSLWLSTFDTATGKHEEILLADPRKLLPNADAEEVPAEERARRERAREGGQGIVSYSVDAAGERVVFTINSQLFLTQIDKDGHGSRTRQLAVDALAAPSDDTDITEIDSAHGLHTCADEDDEDSLAPNANPDDLVPVLNPRISPDGRHVLYTTGEHLVMVDIADWPQTGESDGSGKSSLHDGIHAIWGVHNGPDPAQRTWTIGLAEFAAGEEMNRYDGFWWSPDSNAVIFETFDSSAEPTWHISDPANPDRDATARRYPQALTRNADVFLTLVDLEFDGNGRYSGMDARRIAWDRKAYEYLAVVRWEAGHRPLLLVQNRLQNHDQVLQVEHNGTTTVLEEHTNPQWLDLIAGTPAFTPNGRLVCAFNDMDTDTNRLTVDGKAFTPVGWQVRTVLDAGDTDVLAVVQRTPDNPQAADVPDMWANQADLHDARSFDVVRLGFDGSITPVTISPGVWTASRSGRGIVMSGRDMDHAQSRMVHLFALDADGNPATADRFPSLDDHLRADIANHAATPGFTPNTRFVRLGEHQLYTAITRPSLDSPYASAERLPVLLKPYGGPGHQEVTLSQSAYWDAQWWADQGFLVVTADGRGTTGRGPRWDREIFHDMKRVTLADQVEAVHALQQAAPEADTDRVAMIGWSYGGFLSALSVLDAPETVHAACAGAPPTDWTLYDTHYTERYLGLDPETYRANSIIEDAPGLDRPLMLIHGFADDNVSIANSLRLSQALMAAGKPHTFLPLTGITHMTNDPTVARNLLILQRDFLIQALGMTPRVSDRA
;
A
#
# COMPACT_ATOMS: atom_id res chain seq x y z
N MET A 1 23.18 -62.31 -3.24
CA MET A 1 22.06 -62.90 -3.99
C MET A 1 21.35 -61.77 -4.69
N SER A 2 21.40 -61.58 -5.99
CA SER A 2 22.20 -62.14 -7.10
C SER A 2 21.62 -61.38 -8.29
N GLU A 3 22.42 -60.54 -8.94
CA GLU A 3 23.01 -60.84 -10.27
C GLU A 3 22.03 -60.53 -11.42
N LEU A 4 22.41 -60.01 -12.60
CA LEU A 4 23.70 -59.68 -13.22
C LEU A 4 23.45 -59.04 -14.61
N HIS A 5 24.52 -58.41 -15.10
CA HIS A 5 24.98 -58.28 -16.50
C HIS A 5 24.42 -57.16 -17.38
N THR A 6 25.19 -56.14 -17.80
CA THR A 6 26.47 -56.05 -18.58
C THR A 6 26.37 -56.42 -20.05
N ASN A 7 26.69 -55.47 -20.94
CA ASN A 7 27.74 -55.60 -21.98
C ASN A 7 28.08 -54.20 -22.56
N THR A 8 29.31 -53.64 -22.58
CA THR A 8 30.68 -54.06 -23.02
C THR A 8 30.98 -53.52 -24.44
N ILE A 9 31.74 -52.42 -24.60
CA ILE A 9 33.19 -52.25 -24.99
C ILE A 9 33.53 -52.48 -26.49
N GLY A 10 34.37 -51.57 -27.04
CA GLY A 10 35.28 -51.83 -28.18
C GLY A 10 35.71 -50.55 -28.93
N THR A 11 36.73 -49.75 -28.55
CA THR A 11 38.22 -49.91 -28.64
C THR A 11 38.88 -49.24 -29.87
N ALA A 12 39.90 -48.41 -29.57
CA ALA A 12 41.17 -48.14 -30.30
C ALA A 12 41.13 -47.43 -31.67
N GLY A 13 42.06 -46.55 -32.05
CA GLY A 13 43.32 -46.07 -31.48
C GLY A 13 44.00 -45.07 -32.44
N ASP A 14 45.23 -44.71 -32.11
CA ASP A 14 46.26 -43.97 -32.88
C ASP A 14 46.49 -42.47 -32.61
N SER A 15 47.51 -42.23 -31.78
CA SER A 15 48.48 -41.12 -31.86
C SER A 15 49.49 -41.36 -33.03
N PRO A 16 50.60 -40.62 -33.26
CA PRO A 16 51.15 -39.41 -32.60
C PRO A 16 51.81 -38.36 -33.54
N ASN A 17 52.49 -37.38 -32.92
CA ASN A 17 53.73 -36.68 -33.37
C ASN A 17 53.61 -35.47 -34.33
N HIS A 18 54.41 -34.37 -34.23
CA HIS A 18 55.66 -34.13 -33.50
C HIS A 18 56.01 -32.61 -33.41
N THR A 19 56.47 -32.17 -32.22
CA THR A 19 57.61 -31.26 -31.88
C THR A 19 57.84 -29.87 -32.50
N ALA A 20 58.21 -28.92 -31.61
CA ALA A 20 59.59 -28.42 -31.51
C ALA A 20 59.91 -27.80 -30.12
N TYR A 21 61.03 -28.27 -29.54
CA TYR A 21 61.72 -27.78 -28.35
C TYR A 21 62.84 -26.80 -28.75
N GLY A 22 63.24 -25.92 -27.82
CA GLY A 22 64.53 -25.24 -27.85
C GLY A 22 64.95 -24.80 -26.45
N ALA A 23 65.98 -25.45 -25.90
CA ALA A 23 66.69 -25.13 -24.65
C ALA A 23 68.13 -24.63 -25.01
N PRO A 24 69.15 -24.50 -24.12
CA PRO A 24 69.25 -24.28 -22.65
C PRO A 24 70.40 -23.29 -22.27
N SER A 25 70.86 -23.31 -21.00
CA SER A 25 72.15 -22.83 -20.39
C SER A 25 72.15 -21.43 -19.77
N THR A 26 72.68 -21.13 -18.56
CA THR A 26 73.68 -21.75 -17.65
C THR A 26 73.59 -21.13 -16.22
N PRO A 27 74.27 -21.68 -15.18
CA PRO A 27 74.02 -21.46 -13.74
C PRO A 27 75.07 -20.61 -12.99
N MET A 28 74.77 -20.19 -11.73
CA MET A 28 75.62 -20.29 -10.50
C MET A 28 75.48 -19.11 -9.50
N THR A 29 75.03 -19.46 -8.28
CA THR A 29 75.51 -19.10 -6.93
C THR A 29 75.58 -17.65 -6.38
N SER A 30 74.95 -17.53 -5.19
CA SER A 30 75.35 -16.84 -3.95
C SER A 30 75.24 -15.31 -3.82
N GLY A 31 74.47 -14.88 -2.81
CA GLY A 31 74.49 -13.51 -2.28
C GLY A 31 73.41 -13.30 -1.21
N THR A 32 73.82 -13.30 0.05
CA THR A 32 73.00 -13.10 1.25
C THR A 32 72.46 -11.67 1.41
N ALA A 33 71.20 -11.59 1.88
CA ALA A 33 70.58 -10.61 2.79
C ALA A 33 70.92 -9.11 2.73
N SER A 34 69.90 -8.29 2.46
CA SER A 34 69.66 -7.02 3.16
C SER A 34 68.16 -6.70 3.11
N GLY A 35 67.59 -6.39 4.27
CA GLY A 35 66.15 -6.17 4.44
C GLY A 35 65.68 -4.83 3.89
N VAL A 36 64.47 -4.85 3.35
CA VAL A 36 63.53 -3.73 3.31
C VAL A 36 62.15 -4.36 3.46
N THR A 37 61.48 -4.07 4.58
CA THR A 37 60.07 -4.36 4.80
C THR A 37 59.25 -3.56 3.78
N PRO A 38 58.40 -4.17 2.94
CA PRO A 38 57.35 -3.43 2.27
C PRO A 38 56.22 -3.23 3.29
N THR A 39 55.91 -1.98 3.56
CA THR A 39 54.66 -1.55 4.18
C THR A 39 53.49 -2.24 3.49
N SER A 40 52.66 -2.93 4.28
CA SER A 40 51.39 -3.45 3.81
C SER A 40 50.47 -2.26 3.47
N ASP A 41 50.35 -1.96 2.18
CA ASP A 41 49.19 -1.25 1.66
C ASP A 41 47.97 -2.13 1.94
N THR A 42 47.26 -1.83 3.03
CA THR A 42 45.88 -2.25 3.19
C THR A 42 45.06 -1.48 2.17
N ALA A 43 44.95 -2.02 0.97
CA ALA A 43 43.87 -1.65 0.06
C ALA A 43 42.56 -1.88 0.83
N SER A 44 41.89 -0.79 1.20
CA SER A 44 40.54 -0.80 1.74
C SER A 44 39.66 -1.63 0.81
N ALA A 45 39.30 -2.85 1.22
CA ALA A 45 38.30 -3.63 0.50
C ALA A 45 37.01 -2.81 0.42
N ALA A 46 36.34 -2.82 -0.73
CA ALA A 46 35.05 -2.14 -0.86
C ALA A 46 34.07 -2.72 0.18
N PRO A 47 33.25 -1.87 0.84
CA PRO A 47 32.31 -2.35 1.85
C PRO A 47 31.33 -3.36 1.25
N SER A 48 30.96 -4.38 2.02
CA SER A 48 30.06 -5.46 1.58
C SER A 48 28.64 -4.93 1.29
N ALA A 49 27.84 -5.71 0.56
CA ALA A 49 26.43 -5.37 0.28
C ALA A 49 25.61 -5.19 1.56
N ILE A 50 25.90 -6.00 2.59
CA ILE A 50 25.28 -5.91 3.93
C ILE A 50 25.66 -4.60 4.63
N GLU A 51 26.92 -4.18 4.58
CA GLU A 51 27.37 -2.92 5.21
C GLU A 51 26.73 -1.69 4.55
N GLN A 52 26.54 -1.73 3.24
CA GLN A 52 25.91 -0.63 2.48
C GLN A 52 24.37 -0.65 2.55
N PHE A 53 23.76 -1.72 3.03
CA PHE A 53 22.31 -1.94 2.94
C PHE A 53 21.48 -0.80 3.55
N PRO A 54 21.73 -0.31 4.79
CA PRO A 54 20.90 0.73 5.38
C PRO A 54 20.87 2.02 4.55
N GLU A 55 22.01 2.44 4.00
CA GLU A 55 22.11 3.64 3.16
C GLU A 55 21.41 3.44 1.80
N ARG A 56 21.68 2.31 1.13
CA ARG A 56 21.07 1.99 -0.17
C ARG A 56 19.55 1.83 -0.07
N LYS A 57 19.07 1.15 0.98
CA LYS A 57 17.64 1.03 1.28
C LYS A 57 17.00 2.41 1.38
N ALA A 58 17.64 3.33 2.08
CA ALA A 58 17.08 4.65 2.29
C ALA A 58 17.05 5.49 1.00
N ARG A 59 18.14 5.53 0.23
CA ARG A 59 18.25 6.29 -1.03
C ARG A 59 17.35 5.79 -2.16
N SER A 60 16.99 4.50 -2.13
CA SER A 60 16.17 3.85 -3.16
C SER A 60 14.69 3.71 -2.78
N LEU A 61 14.24 4.39 -1.72
CA LEU A 61 12.91 4.24 -1.12
C LEU A 61 12.56 2.77 -0.84
N ARG A 62 13.47 2.03 -0.19
CA ARG A 62 13.36 0.59 0.09
C ARG A 62 13.38 -0.26 -1.19
N PHE A 63 14.23 0.11 -2.15
CA PHE A 63 14.39 -0.55 -3.44
C PHE A 63 13.10 -0.55 -4.29
N THR A 64 12.31 0.51 -4.20
CA THR A 64 11.11 0.71 -5.03
C THR A 64 11.29 1.74 -6.12
N CYS A 65 12.26 2.66 -6.01
CA CYS A 65 12.63 3.54 -7.13
C CYS A 65 13.00 2.68 -8.35
N GLY A 66 12.47 3.00 -9.53
CA GLY A 66 12.67 2.25 -10.77
C GLY A 66 11.75 1.04 -10.97
N ALA A 67 10.99 0.63 -9.95
CA ALA A 67 10.04 -0.47 -10.08
C ALA A 67 8.71 0.00 -10.71
N PRO A 68 8.14 -0.72 -11.69
CA PRO A 68 6.84 -0.38 -12.25
C PRO A 68 5.73 -0.68 -11.22
N ARG A 69 4.72 0.21 -11.14
CA ARG A 69 3.59 0.12 -10.20
C ARG A 69 2.31 0.73 -10.78
N SER A 70 1.21 0.62 -10.03
CA SER A 70 -0.08 1.26 -10.33
C SER A 70 -0.57 0.94 -11.76
N ALA A 71 -0.53 -0.35 -12.13
CA ALA A 71 -0.88 -0.77 -13.47
C ALA A 71 -2.39 -0.80 -13.70
N THR A 72 -2.84 -0.25 -14.82
CA THR A 72 -4.25 -0.29 -15.25
C THR A 72 -4.32 -0.76 -16.70
N VAL A 73 -4.99 -1.89 -16.94
CA VAL A 73 -5.27 -2.36 -18.30
C VAL A 73 -6.43 -1.55 -18.87
N ILE A 74 -6.29 -1.07 -20.10
CA ILE A 74 -7.25 -0.15 -20.73
C ILE A 74 -7.80 -0.69 -22.05
N ALA A 75 -8.97 -0.18 -22.45
CA ALA A 75 -9.66 -0.53 -23.69
C ALA A 75 -9.84 -2.05 -23.86
N ASP A 76 -9.47 -2.59 -25.03
CA ASP A 76 -9.57 -4.01 -25.35
C ASP A 76 -8.54 -4.90 -24.64
N GLY A 77 -7.62 -4.29 -23.89
CA GLY A 77 -6.56 -4.95 -23.14
C GLY A 77 -5.24 -5.09 -23.87
N SER A 78 -5.11 -4.60 -25.11
CA SER A 78 -3.81 -4.55 -25.79
C SER A 78 -2.86 -3.50 -25.20
N ARG A 79 -3.39 -2.62 -24.35
CA ARG A 79 -2.70 -1.46 -23.76
C ARG A 79 -2.84 -1.47 -22.23
N ALA A 80 -1.78 -1.05 -21.54
CA ALA A 80 -1.80 -0.88 -20.10
C ALA A 80 -0.95 0.31 -19.64
N LEU A 81 -1.50 1.14 -18.76
CA LEU A 81 -0.83 2.27 -18.13
C LEU A 81 -0.09 1.82 -16.87
N PHE A 82 1.05 2.41 -16.56
CA PHE A 82 1.77 2.20 -15.31
C PHE A 82 2.67 3.38 -14.96
N LEU A 83 3.10 3.46 -13.69
CA LEU A 83 4.06 4.44 -13.20
C LEU A 83 5.42 3.80 -12.98
N ARG A 84 6.49 4.49 -13.40
CA ARG A 84 7.88 4.05 -13.19
C ARG A 84 8.83 5.25 -13.27
N SER A 85 9.81 5.31 -12.38
CA SER A 85 10.93 6.27 -12.46
C SER A 85 12.11 5.69 -13.27
N ASP A 86 13.02 6.52 -13.74
CA ASP A 86 14.02 6.11 -14.74
C ASP A 86 15.18 5.30 -14.15
N GLY A 87 15.33 5.29 -12.82
CA GLY A 87 16.50 4.70 -12.18
C GLY A 87 16.32 4.26 -10.73
N PRO A 88 17.33 3.58 -10.18
CA PRO A 88 17.27 2.88 -8.90
C PRO A 88 17.22 3.78 -7.66
N GLU A 89 17.49 5.07 -7.82
CA GLU A 89 17.39 6.10 -6.76
C GLU A 89 16.55 7.30 -7.23
N ASP A 90 15.92 7.19 -8.40
CA ASP A 90 15.06 8.24 -8.94
C ASP A 90 13.69 8.18 -8.27
N THR A 91 13.36 9.23 -7.51
CA THR A 91 12.08 9.38 -6.80
C THR A 91 10.97 9.90 -7.71
N VAL A 92 11.29 10.49 -8.86
CA VAL A 92 10.30 11.12 -9.76
C VAL A 92 9.70 10.08 -10.69
N THR A 93 8.43 9.76 -10.51
CA THR A 93 7.71 8.77 -11.32
C THR A 93 7.06 9.41 -12.54
N SER A 94 7.26 8.75 -13.68
CA SER A 94 6.68 9.12 -14.99
C SER A 94 5.51 8.20 -15.36
N LEU A 95 4.66 8.65 -16.28
CA LEU A 95 3.56 7.86 -16.84
C LEU A 95 4.04 7.11 -18.09
N TRP A 96 3.83 5.80 -18.10
CA TRP A 96 4.22 4.90 -19.18
C TRP A 96 3.02 4.10 -19.71
N LEU A 97 3.13 3.69 -20.97
CA LEU A 97 2.19 2.81 -21.66
C LEU A 97 2.91 1.56 -22.13
N SER A 98 2.40 0.39 -21.77
CA SER A 98 2.71 -0.87 -22.44
C SER A 98 1.68 -1.09 -23.54
N THR A 99 2.12 -1.45 -24.75
CA THR A 99 1.23 -1.71 -25.88
C THR A 99 1.65 -2.96 -26.66
N PHE A 100 0.66 -3.71 -27.15
CA PHE A 100 0.84 -4.76 -28.15
C PHE A 100 0.26 -4.30 -29.49
N ASP A 101 1.04 -4.37 -30.55
CA ASP A 101 0.53 -4.31 -31.91
C ASP A 101 -0.26 -5.60 -32.18
N THR A 102 -1.59 -5.49 -32.29
CA THR A 102 -2.47 -6.64 -32.48
C THR A 102 -2.31 -7.32 -33.84
N ALA A 103 -1.69 -6.67 -34.83
CA ALA A 103 -1.43 -7.29 -36.14
C ALA A 103 -0.12 -8.08 -36.15
N THR A 104 0.92 -7.59 -35.45
CA THR A 104 2.27 -8.20 -35.46
C THR A 104 2.63 -8.96 -34.20
N GLY A 105 1.89 -8.76 -33.11
CA GLY A 105 2.20 -9.26 -31.77
C GLY A 105 3.37 -8.56 -31.09
N LYS A 106 3.93 -7.52 -31.70
CA LYS A 106 5.09 -6.79 -31.15
C LYS A 106 4.68 -5.97 -29.93
N HIS A 107 5.48 -6.08 -28.86
CA HIS A 107 5.35 -5.26 -27.65
C HIS A 107 6.28 -4.05 -27.65
N GLU A 108 5.79 -2.93 -27.12
CA GLU A 108 6.58 -1.73 -26.83
C GLU A 108 6.18 -1.08 -25.49
N GLU A 109 7.14 -0.39 -24.87
CA GLU A 109 6.91 0.52 -23.74
C GLU A 109 7.15 1.97 -24.20
N ILE A 110 6.18 2.84 -23.96
CA ILE A 110 6.17 4.23 -24.43
C ILE A 110 6.05 5.16 -23.22
N LEU A 111 6.98 6.11 -23.10
CA LEU A 111 6.90 7.18 -22.12
C LEU A 111 5.87 8.21 -22.57
N LEU A 112 4.76 8.35 -21.82
CA LEU A 112 3.67 9.26 -22.16
C LEU A 112 3.86 10.66 -21.55
N ALA A 113 4.29 10.71 -20.29
CA ALA A 113 4.49 11.97 -19.57
C ALA A 113 5.69 11.87 -18.63
N ASP A 114 6.63 12.79 -18.82
CA ASP A 114 7.81 12.99 -17.96
C ASP A 114 7.61 14.28 -17.16
N PRO A 115 7.46 14.20 -15.82
CA PRO A 115 7.19 15.37 -14.99
C PRO A 115 8.21 16.49 -15.17
N ARG A 116 9.49 16.15 -15.39
CA ARG A 116 10.58 17.13 -15.51
C ARG A 116 10.53 17.92 -16.81
N LYS A 117 9.87 17.38 -17.84
CA LYS A 117 9.61 18.09 -19.10
C LYS A 117 8.37 18.96 -19.02
N LEU A 118 7.45 18.63 -18.12
CA LEU A 118 6.16 19.32 -17.96
C LEU A 118 6.24 20.47 -16.96
N LEU A 119 7.01 20.31 -15.88
CA LEU A 119 7.12 21.29 -14.81
C LEU A 119 8.57 21.38 -14.29
N PRO A 120 9.22 22.58 -14.31
CA PRO A 120 10.63 22.73 -13.92
C PRO A 120 10.97 22.32 -12.48
N ASN A 121 10.00 22.34 -11.56
CA ASN A 121 10.14 21.98 -10.15
C ASN A 121 9.35 20.70 -9.79
N ALA A 122 9.12 19.80 -10.74
CA ALA A 122 8.37 18.55 -10.53
C ALA A 122 8.96 17.62 -9.45
N ASP A 123 10.21 17.85 -9.06
CA ASP A 123 10.97 17.14 -8.02
C ASP A 123 10.99 17.88 -6.67
N ALA A 124 10.31 19.02 -6.55
CA ALA A 124 10.21 19.75 -5.29
C ALA A 124 9.38 18.97 -4.25
N GLU A 125 9.87 18.93 -3.01
CA GLU A 125 9.19 18.27 -1.88
C GLU A 125 8.06 19.10 -1.25
N GLU A 126 7.95 20.37 -1.63
CA GLU A 126 6.94 21.29 -1.09
C GLU A 126 5.58 21.08 -1.76
N VAL A 127 4.82 20.13 -1.24
CA VAL A 127 3.39 19.95 -1.55
C VAL A 127 2.50 20.57 -0.45
N PRO A 128 1.27 21.01 -0.79
CA PRO A 128 0.26 21.47 0.17
C PRO A 128 0.00 20.46 1.30
N ALA A 129 -0.51 20.96 2.43
CA ALA A 129 -0.70 20.14 3.64
C ALA A 129 -1.67 18.98 3.41
N GLU A 130 -2.73 19.20 2.64
CA GLU A 130 -3.76 18.22 2.30
C GLU A 130 -3.21 17.09 1.43
N GLU A 131 -2.40 17.42 0.41
CA GLU A 131 -1.72 16.42 -0.44
C GLU A 131 -0.66 15.65 0.37
N ARG A 132 0.05 16.32 1.29
CA ARG A 132 0.98 15.66 2.21
C ARG A 132 0.28 14.65 3.10
N ALA A 133 -0.86 15.05 3.69
CA ALA A 133 -1.68 14.16 4.51
C ALA A 133 -2.24 12.99 3.69
N ARG A 134 -2.67 13.21 2.44
CA ARG A 134 -3.08 12.14 1.53
C ARG A 134 -1.94 11.16 1.25
N ARG A 135 -0.73 11.67 0.95
CA ARG A 135 0.45 10.82 0.70
C ARG A 135 0.88 10.03 1.92
N GLU A 136 0.80 10.60 3.11
CA GLU A 136 1.09 9.88 4.36
C GLU A 136 0.14 8.68 4.53
N ARG A 137 -1.17 8.90 4.42
CA ARG A 137 -2.20 7.85 4.51
C ARG A 137 -2.05 6.78 3.42
N ALA A 138 -1.76 7.20 2.20
CA ALA A 138 -1.52 6.29 1.07
C ALA A 138 -0.12 5.62 1.11
N ARG A 139 0.74 5.97 2.09
CA ARG A 139 2.13 5.51 2.22
C ARG A 139 2.96 5.76 0.96
N GLU A 140 2.73 6.90 0.32
CA GLU A 140 3.36 7.32 -0.94
C GLU A 140 4.58 8.20 -0.68
N GLY A 141 5.76 7.69 -1.03
CA GLY A 141 7.04 8.40 -0.89
C GLY A 141 7.62 8.96 -2.20
N GLY A 142 6.99 8.67 -3.35
CA GLY A 142 7.42 9.15 -4.66
C GLY A 142 7.10 10.62 -4.93
N GLN A 143 7.81 11.18 -5.91
CA GLN A 143 7.64 12.53 -6.46
C GLN A 143 7.16 12.46 -7.91
N GLY A 144 6.79 13.60 -8.51
CA GLY A 144 6.20 13.62 -9.86
C GLY A 144 4.77 13.07 -9.90
N ILE A 145 4.49 12.14 -10.83
CA ILE A 145 3.15 11.57 -11.01
C ILE A 145 2.98 10.37 -10.08
N VAL A 146 2.26 10.55 -8.98
CA VAL A 146 2.04 9.49 -7.98
C VAL A 146 0.75 8.69 -8.19
N SER A 147 -0.21 9.27 -8.92
CA SER A 147 -1.49 8.65 -9.29
C SER A 147 -2.02 9.28 -10.59
N TYR A 148 -2.88 8.56 -11.30
CA TYR A 148 -3.56 9.03 -12.51
C TYR A 148 -5.00 8.52 -12.58
N SER A 149 -5.83 9.17 -13.39
CA SER A 149 -7.18 8.73 -13.76
C SER A 149 -7.30 8.67 -15.28
N VAL A 150 -7.95 7.65 -15.81
CA VAL A 150 -8.10 7.42 -17.26
C VAL A 150 -9.58 7.31 -17.62
N ASP A 151 -9.97 7.80 -18.80
CA ASP A 151 -11.32 7.65 -19.34
C ASP A 151 -11.62 6.19 -19.75
N ALA A 152 -12.89 5.88 -20.00
CA ALA A 152 -13.31 4.51 -20.32
C ALA A 152 -12.70 4.00 -21.64
N ALA A 153 -12.39 4.90 -22.58
CA ALA A 153 -11.77 4.58 -23.86
C ALA A 153 -10.25 4.32 -23.76
N GLY A 154 -9.59 4.77 -22.68
CA GLY A 154 -8.14 4.70 -22.56
C GLY A 154 -7.42 5.67 -23.50
N GLU A 155 -8.04 6.81 -23.81
CA GLU A 155 -7.54 7.83 -24.74
C GLU A 155 -7.11 9.12 -24.02
N ARG A 156 -7.61 9.37 -22.81
CA ARG A 156 -7.31 10.57 -22.03
C ARG A 156 -6.96 10.21 -20.60
N VAL A 157 -5.81 10.68 -20.13
CA VAL A 157 -5.29 10.45 -18.77
C VAL A 157 -5.06 11.78 -18.08
N VAL A 158 -5.56 11.93 -16.86
CA VAL A 158 -5.31 13.09 -16.01
C VAL A 158 -4.48 12.72 -14.80
N PHE A 159 -3.64 13.64 -14.35
CA PHE A 159 -2.81 13.50 -13.17
C PHE A 159 -2.39 14.86 -12.64
N THR A 160 -1.81 14.87 -11.44
CA THR A 160 -1.23 16.07 -10.84
C THR A 160 0.29 15.99 -10.75
N ILE A 161 0.95 17.14 -10.93
CA ILE A 161 2.34 17.36 -10.50
C ILE A 161 2.31 18.60 -9.62
N ASN A 162 2.75 18.48 -8.36
CA ASN A 162 2.72 19.57 -7.36
C ASN A 162 1.35 20.29 -7.27
N SER A 163 0.27 19.51 -7.28
CA SER A 163 -1.12 20.02 -7.25
C SER A 163 -1.56 20.84 -8.48
N GLN A 164 -0.81 20.78 -9.58
CA GLN A 164 -1.23 21.31 -10.88
C GLN A 164 -1.78 20.18 -11.76
N LEU A 165 -2.89 20.45 -12.46
CA LEU A 165 -3.61 19.46 -13.26
C LEU A 165 -3.06 19.35 -14.69
N PHE A 166 -2.74 18.13 -15.10
CA PHE A 166 -2.27 17.82 -16.45
C PHE A 166 -3.19 16.80 -17.12
N LEU A 167 -3.29 16.92 -18.45
CA LEU A 167 -4.00 16.00 -19.32
C LEU A 167 -3.05 15.48 -20.40
N THR A 168 -2.94 14.17 -20.50
CA THR A 168 -2.32 13.46 -21.62
C THR A 168 -3.38 12.84 -22.50
N GLN A 169 -3.37 13.16 -23.79
CA GLN A 169 -4.14 12.45 -24.80
C GLN A 169 -3.25 11.41 -25.48
N ILE A 170 -3.73 10.17 -25.52
CA ILE A 170 -3.08 9.00 -26.09
C ILE A 170 -3.72 8.73 -27.45
N ASP A 171 -2.92 8.67 -28.50
CA ASP A 171 -3.39 8.23 -29.82
C ASP A 171 -3.43 6.68 -29.90
N LYS A 172 -3.85 6.13 -31.04
CA LYS A 172 -4.05 4.67 -31.17
C LYS A 172 -2.78 3.87 -30.86
N ASP A 173 -1.62 4.37 -31.28
CA ASP A 173 -0.34 3.67 -31.15
C ASP A 173 0.52 4.18 -29.96
N GLY A 174 0.06 5.19 -29.23
CA GLY A 174 0.75 5.83 -28.10
C GLY A 174 1.87 6.82 -28.47
N HIS A 175 2.45 6.69 -29.68
CA HIS A 175 3.61 7.47 -30.15
C HIS A 175 3.32 8.94 -30.46
N GLY A 176 2.06 9.29 -30.76
CA GLY A 176 1.61 10.66 -30.99
C GLY A 176 0.95 11.28 -29.76
N SER A 177 1.19 10.72 -28.56
CA SER A 177 0.66 11.26 -27.33
C SER A 177 1.11 12.70 -27.08
N ARG A 178 0.20 13.49 -26.51
CA ARG A 178 0.41 14.92 -26.25
C ARG A 178 -0.08 15.25 -24.86
N THR A 179 0.71 16.04 -24.14
CA THR A 179 0.42 16.43 -22.76
C THR A 179 0.39 17.94 -22.64
N ARG A 180 -0.62 18.47 -21.96
CA ARG A 180 -0.72 19.89 -21.58
C ARG A 180 -1.21 20.02 -20.15
N GLN A 181 -0.85 21.14 -19.53
CA GLN A 181 -1.49 21.56 -18.30
C GLN A 181 -2.92 22.03 -18.63
N LEU A 182 -3.91 21.63 -17.83
CA LEU A 182 -5.24 22.22 -17.90
C LEU A 182 -5.22 23.57 -17.17
N ALA A 183 -5.91 24.57 -17.69
CA ALA A 183 -5.69 25.98 -17.36
C ALA A 183 -6.18 26.40 -15.96
N VAL A 184 -5.58 25.86 -14.90
CA VAL A 184 -5.75 26.37 -13.53
C VAL A 184 -4.86 27.61 -13.31
N ASP A 185 -3.79 27.82 -14.10
CA ASP A 185 -2.87 28.97 -13.93
C ASP A 185 -3.42 30.32 -14.44
N ALA A 186 -4.47 30.34 -15.27
CA ALA A 186 -5.15 31.60 -15.61
C ALA A 186 -5.79 32.26 -14.38
N LEU A 187 -5.87 31.51 -13.28
CA LEU A 187 -6.47 31.93 -12.02
C LEU A 187 -5.48 32.65 -11.07
N ALA A 188 -4.16 32.46 -11.23
CA ALA A 188 -3.14 33.01 -10.32
C ALA A 188 -2.31 34.18 -10.90
N ALA A 189 -2.62 34.65 -12.11
CA ALA A 189 -1.92 35.76 -12.73
C ALA A 189 -2.44 37.13 -12.18
N PRO A 190 -1.56 38.05 -11.74
CA PRO A 190 -2.00 39.39 -11.34
C PRO A 190 -2.71 40.08 -12.50
N SER A 191 -3.94 40.52 -12.23
CA SER A 191 -4.88 41.11 -13.18
C SER A 191 -4.37 42.41 -13.80
N ASP A 192 -3.56 42.34 -14.85
CA ASP A 192 -3.17 43.54 -15.62
C ASP A 192 -3.29 43.37 -17.15
N ASP A 193 -3.79 42.23 -17.64
CA ASP A 193 -4.12 42.09 -19.06
C ASP A 193 -5.47 41.40 -19.25
N THR A 194 -6.42 42.14 -19.81
CA THR A 194 -7.79 41.72 -20.10
C THR A 194 -7.83 40.64 -21.17
N ASP A 195 -8.00 39.39 -20.75
CA ASP A 195 -8.71 38.30 -21.44
C ASP A 195 -9.00 37.19 -20.42
N ILE A 196 -9.64 37.57 -19.31
CA ILE A 196 -9.98 36.68 -18.20
C ILE A 196 -11.16 35.80 -18.62
N THR A 197 -10.98 34.49 -18.48
CA THR A 197 -11.98 33.42 -18.60
C THR A 197 -13.29 33.80 -17.89
N GLU A 198 -14.42 33.73 -18.58
CA GLU A 198 -15.75 33.80 -17.96
C GLU A 198 -15.88 32.64 -16.95
N ILE A 199 -15.74 32.94 -15.67
CA ILE A 199 -16.32 32.13 -14.60
C ILE A 199 -17.83 32.30 -14.78
N ASP A 200 -18.50 31.29 -15.34
CA ASP A 200 -19.94 31.37 -15.54
C ASP A 200 -20.62 31.49 -14.16
N SER A 201 -21.37 32.58 -14.01
CA SER A 201 -21.96 33.08 -12.76
C SER A 201 -23.47 32.84 -12.72
N ALA A 202 -23.99 31.99 -13.61
CA ALA A 202 -25.42 31.76 -13.76
C ALA A 202 -26.04 30.84 -12.69
N HIS A 203 -25.23 30.09 -11.94
CA HIS A 203 -25.71 29.09 -10.96
C HIS A 203 -24.93 29.28 -9.66
N GLY A 204 -25.52 29.98 -8.68
CA GLY A 204 -24.79 30.34 -7.46
C GLY A 204 -24.34 29.13 -6.64
N LEU A 205 -23.32 29.34 -5.79
CA LEU A 205 -22.70 28.29 -4.99
C LEU A 205 -23.70 27.71 -3.98
N HIS A 206 -24.07 26.44 -4.11
CA HIS A 206 -24.83 25.74 -3.08
C HIS A 206 -23.92 25.50 -1.86
N THR A 207 -24.25 26.11 -0.72
CA THR A 207 -23.52 25.92 0.55
C THR A 207 -24.34 25.07 1.52
N CYS A 208 -23.67 24.22 2.29
CA CYS A 208 -24.26 23.31 3.28
C CYS A 208 -24.74 23.97 4.59
N ALA A 209 -24.88 25.29 4.66
CA ALA A 209 -25.43 25.95 5.85
C ALA A 209 -26.96 25.81 5.87
N ASP A 210 -27.47 25.33 7.02
CA ASP A 210 -28.87 25.24 7.49
C ASP A 210 -30.01 25.32 6.46
N GLU A 211 -30.93 24.34 6.51
CA GLU A 211 -32.16 24.23 5.69
C GLU A 211 -33.09 25.48 5.69
N ASP A 212 -32.73 26.55 6.40
CA ASP A 212 -33.46 27.81 6.54
C ASP A 212 -32.85 29.01 5.78
N ASP A 213 -31.67 28.89 5.15
CA ASP A 213 -31.02 29.99 4.38
C ASP A 213 -31.05 29.73 2.86
N GLU A 214 -32.22 29.92 2.22
CA GLU A 214 -32.38 29.86 0.75
C GLU A 214 -31.59 30.93 -0.03
N ASP A 215 -30.88 31.85 0.66
CA ASP A 215 -30.25 33.04 0.08
C ASP A 215 -28.70 33.06 0.13
N SER A 216 -28.02 31.99 0.54
CA SER A 216 -26.54 31.98 0.63
C SER A 216 -25.84 31.47 -0.62
N LEU A 217 -26.18 32.01 -1.80
CA LEU A 217 -25.32 31.86 -2.98
C LEU A 217 -24.04 32.67 -2.74
N ALA A 218 -22.92 31.99 -2.47
CA ALA A 218 -21.64 32.70 -2.36
C ALA A 218 -21.32 33.35 -3.72
N PRO A 219 -20.84 34.62 -3.74
CA PRO A 219 -20.30 35.21 -4.97
C PRO A 219 -19.13 34.37 -5.48
N ASN A 220 -18.90 34.39 -6.79
CA ASN A 220 -17.86 33.66 -7.54
C ASN A 220 -16.65 33.28 -6.67
N ALA A 221 -16.33 31.99 -6.59
CA ALA A 221 -15.08 31.55 -5.98
C ALA A 221 -13.93 32.33 -6.63
N ASN A 222 -13.05 32.92 -5.82
CA ASN A 222 -11.87 33.54 -6.38
C ASN A 222 -11.08 32.43 -7.08
N PRO A 223 -10.59 32.65 -8.30
CA PRO A 223 -9.49 31.90 -8.89
C PRO A 223 -8.49 31.23 -7.90
N ASP A 224 -8.01 31.96 -6.90
CA ASP A 224 -7.08 31.45 -5.88
C ASP A 224 -7.71 30.43 -4.89
N ASP A 225 -9.04 30.39 -4.78
CA ASP A 225 -9.80 29.47 -3.91
C ASP A 225 -10.03 28.09 -4.57
N LEU A 226 -9.64 27.95 -5.85
CA LEU A 226 -9.76 26.72 -6.66
C LEU A 226 -8.48 25.87 -6.67
N VAL A 227 -7.52 26.21 -5.81
CA VAL A 227 -6.31 25.41 -5.56
C VAL A 227 -6.23 25.05 -4.07
N PRO A 228 -5.55 23.95 -3.69
CA PRO A 228 -4.85 23.00 -4.56
C PRO A 228 -5.78 22.03 -5.30
N VAL A 229 -5.33 21.48 -6.44
CA VAL A 229 -6.03 20.38 -7.13
C VAL A 229 -5.75 19.07 -6.40
N LEU A 230 -6.77 18.49 -5.77
CA LEU A 230 -6.68 17.20 -5.10
C LEU A 230 -7.54 16.15 -5.81
N ASN A 231 -6.98 14.94 -5.92
CA ASN A 231 -7.66 13.73 -6.39
C ASN A 231 -8.42 13.86 -7.74
N PRO A 232 -7.81 14.39 -8.83
CA PRO A 232 -8.57 14.60 -10.06
C PRO A 232 -9.05 13.28 -10.70
N ARG A 233 -10.32 13.26 -11.11
CA ARG A 233 -10.97 12.14 -11.81
C ARG A 233 -11.56 12.63 -13.13
N ILE A 234 -11.10 12.06 -14.25
CA ILE A 234 -11.70 12.30 -15.56
C ILE A 234 -13.03 11.55 -15.69
N SER A 235 -14.03 12.15 -16.33
CA SER A 235 -15.30 11.51 -16.62
C SER A 235 -15.10 10.31 -17.55
N PRO A 236 -15.95 9.26 -17.46
CA PRO A 236 -15.84 8.09 -18.33
C PRO A 236 -15.83 8.38 -19.83
N ASP A 237 -16.52 9.42 -20.29
CA ASP A 237 -16.53 9.87 -21.68
C ASP A 237 -15.30 10.70 -22.11
N GLY A 238 -14.42 11.03 -21.16
CA GLY A 238 -13.19 11.78 -21.37
C GLY A 238 -13.37 13.27 -21.60
N ARG A 239 -14.56 13.84 -21.40
CA ARG A 239 -14.88 15.25 -21.70
C ARG A 239 -14.66 16.21 -20.53
N HIS A 240 -14.75 15.71 -19.30
CA HIS A 240 -14.71 16.54 -18.09
C HIS A 240 -13.72 16.00 -17.06
N VAL A 241 -13.25 16.85 -16.16
CA VAL A 241 -12.46 16.45 -14.99
C VAL A 241 -13.10 17.01 -13.74
N LEU A 242 -13.28 16.19 -12.70
CA LEU A 242 -13.59 16.65 -11.36
C LEU A 242 -12.36 16.61 -10.48
N TYR A 243 -12.20 17.62 -9.64
CA TYR A 243 -11.25 17.61 -8.53
C TYR A 243 -11.84 18.33 -7.33
N THR A 244 -11.21 18.19 -6.17
CA THR A 244 -11.59 18.94 -4.96
C THR A 244 -10.42 19.80 -4.48
N THR A 245 -10.74 20.90 -3.80
CA THR A 245 -9.77 21.66 -2.99
C THR A 245 -9.87 21.33 -1.50
N GLY A 246 -10.84 20.50 -1.11
CA GLY A 246 -11.30 20.31 0.26
C GLY A 246 -12.40 21.30 0.66
N GLU A 247 -12.52 22.44 -0.03
CA GLU A 247 -13.58 23.45 0.20
C GLU A 247 -14.54 23.58 -0.98
N HIS A 248 -14.06 23.27 -2.19
CA HIS A 248 -14.83 23.31 -3.42
C HIS A 248 -14.70 21.99 -4.19
N LEU A 249 -15.81 21.55 -4.78
CA LEU A 249 -15.80 20.55 -5.85
C LEU A 249 -15.80 21.30 -7.18
N VAL A 250 -14.78 21.06 -8.00
CA VAL A 250 -14.53 21.82 -9.22
C VAL A 250 -14.58 20.90 -10.44
N MET A 251 -15.32 21.34 -11.45
CA MET A 251 -15.38 20.68 -12.75
C MET A 251 -14.62 21.48 -13.81
N VAL A 252 -13.88 20.76 -14.64
CA VAL A 252 -13.15 21.29 -15.80
C VAL A 252 -13.73 20.68 -17.06
N ASP A 253 -14.24 21.52 -17.96
CA ASP A 253 -14.61 21.15 -19.32
C ASP A 253 -13.35 21.13 -20.19
N ILE A 254 -12.99 19.97 -20.71
CA ILE A 254 -11.77 19.81 -21.51
C ILE A 254 -12.01 20.38 -22.91
N ALA A 255 -11.25 21.40 -23.29
CA ALA A 255 -11.24 21.89 -24.66
C ALA A 255 -10.65 20.84 -25.61
N ASP A 256 -11.33 20.65 -26.76
CA ASP A 256 -10.79 19.84 -27.84
C ASP A 256 -9.49 20.45 -28.35
N TRP A 257 -8.48 19.61 -28.49
CA TRP A 257 -7.22 20.05 -29.09
C TRP A 257 -7.46 20.54 -30.52
N PRO A 258 -6.73 21.55 -31.01
CA PRO A 258 -6.93 22.07 -32.35
C PRO A 258 -6.66 20.97 -33.37
N GLN A 259 -7.50 20.87 -34.41
CA GLN A 259 -7.18 20.02 -35.56
C GLN A 259 -5.94 20.61 -36.26
N THR A 260 -5.04 19.73 -36.70
CA THR A 260 -3.79 20.15 -37.38
C THR A 260 -4.11 21.03 -38.59
N GLY A 261 -3.79 22.33 -38.51
CA GLY A 261 -3.96 23.29 -39.63
C GLY A 261 -4.72 24.57 -39.29
N GLU A 262 -5.37 24.67 -38.13
CA GLU A 262 -6.03 25.91 -37.67
C GLU A 262 -5.07 26.75 -36.83
N SER A 263 -4.27 27.60 -37.49
CA SER A 263 -3.69 28.77 -36.82
C SER A 263 -4.65 29.93 -37.02
N ASP A 264 -5.15 30.53 -35.94
CA ASP A 264 -5.94 31.77 -35.96
C ASP A 264 -5.13 33.00 -36.44
N GLY A 265 -3.88 32.81 -36.84
CA GLY A 265 -2.98 33.87 -37.28
C GLY A 265 -2.45 34.74 -36.14
N SER A 266 -2.81 34.46 -34.88
CA SER A 266 -2.36 35.19 -33.68
C SER A 266 -1.11 34.57 -33.05
N GLY A 267 -0.80 33.30 -33.39
CA GLY A 267 0.32 32.57 -32.79
C GLY A 267 0.07 32.12 -31.35
N LYS A 268 -1.15 32.32 -30.81
CA LYS A 268 -1.61 31.78 -29.53
C LYS A 268 -2.67 30.70 -29.79
N SER A 269 -2.46 29.50 -29.27
CA SER A 269 -3.46 28.42 -29.29
C SER A 269 -4.59 28.78 -28.32
N SER A 270 -5.78 29.14 -28.81
CA SER A 270 -6.97 29.44 -28.01
C SER A 270 -7.69 28.18 -27.51
N LEU A 271 -6.97 27.31 -26.79
CA LEU A 271 -7.60 26.24 -26.02
C LEU A 271 -8.21 26.85 -24.76
N HIS A 272 -9.54 26.93 -24.70
CA HIS A 272 -10.28 27.47 -23.55
C HIS A 272 -11.02 26.34 -22.83
N ASP A 273 -10.35 25.75 -21.83
CA ASP A 273 -11.02 24.88 -20.86
C ASP A 273 -12.03 25.70 -20.05
N GLY A 274 -13.20 25.13 -19.76
CA GLY A 274 -14.18 25.74 -18.85
C GLY A 274 -13.89 25.31 -17.41
N ILE A 275 -13.94 26.20 -16.44
CA ILE A 275 -13.72 25.88 -15.02
C ILE A 275 -14.92 26.34 -14.22
N HIS A 276 -15.52 25.41 -13.47
CA HIS A 276 -16.75 25.61 -12.75
C HIS A 276 -16.61 25.10 -11.33
N ALA A 277 -16.71 25.97 -10.33
CA ALA A 277 -16.91 25.54 -8.95
C ALA A 277 -18.38 25.10 -8.83
N ILE A 278 -18.61 23.78 -8.85
CA ILE A 278 -19.96 23.24 -8.94
C ILE A 278 -20.60 23.05 -7.56
N TRP A 279 -19.80 22.98 -6.50
CA TRP A 279 -20.27 22.96 -5.12
C TRP A 279 -19.20 23.51 -4.16
N GLY A 280 -19.61 24.04 -3.01
CA GLY A 280 -18.67 24.42 -1.94
C GLY A 280 -19.21 24.22 -0.54
N VAL A 281 -18.33 24.28 0.45
CA VAL A 281 -18.69 24.26 1.87
C VAL A 281 -18.34 25.60 2.52
N HIS A 282 -19.18 26.05 3.46
CA HIS A 282 -18.90 27.30 4.16
C HIS A 282 -18.00 27.06 5.36
N ASN A 283 -16.81 27.63 5.30
CA ASN A 283 -15.84 27.64 6.39
C ASN A 283 -15.50 29.09 6.78
N GLY A 284 -15.17 29.30 8.06
CA GLY A 284 -14.58 30.57 8.50
C GLY A 284 -13.20 30.83 7.88
N PRO A 285 -12.69 32.07 7.94
CA PRO A 285 -11.42 32.43 7.32
C PRO A 285 -10.18 31.83 8.01
N ASP A 286 -10.33 31.22 9.19
CA ASP A 286 -9.25 30.59 9.93
C ASP A 286 -9.18 29.09 9.59
N PRO A 287 -8.13 28.61 8.88
CA PRO A 287 -7.95 27.20 8.55
C PRO A 287 -8.01 26.27 9.76
N ALA A 288 -7.56 26.72 10.93
CA ALA A 288 -7.54 25.92 12.15
C ALA A 288 -8.95 25.68 12.74
N GLN A 289 -9.95 26.44 12.28
CA GLN A 289 -11.34 26.34 12.73
C GLN A 289 -12.26 25.70 11.69
N ARG A 290 -11.73 25.32 10.52
CA ARG A 290 -12.49 24.64 9.46
C ARG A 290 -12.95 23.28 9.96
N THR A 291 -14.22 22.97 9.75
CA THR A 291 -14.79 21.68 10.16
C THR A 291 -15.47 20.96 9.01
N TRP A 292 -16.00 21.72 8.04
CA TRP A 292 -16.60 21.18 6.83
C TRP A 292 -15.54 20.93 5.77
N THR A 293 -15.64 19.77 5.12
CA THR A 293 -14.81 19.38 3.98
C THR A 293 -15.69 18.78 2.89
N ILE A 294 -15.31 18.93 1.62
CA ILE A 294 -15.97 18.33 0.45
C ILE A 294 -15.01 17.53 -0.42
N GLY A 295 -15.50 16.44 -1.02
CA GLY A 295 -14.79 15.68 -2.06
C GLY A 295 -13.60 14.87 -1.57
N LEU A 296 -13.37 14.81 -0.26
CA LEU A 296 -12.35 13.99 0.39
C LEU A 296 -13.03 13.01 1.34
N ALA A 297 -12.36 11.89 1.60
CA ALA A 297 -12.75 11.00 2.70
C ALA A 297 -12.33 11.59 4.05
N GLU A 298 -13.19 11.45 5.04
CA GLU A 298 -12.92 11.68 6.45
C GLU A 298 -11.82 10.76 7.01
N PHE A 299 -11.29 11.10 8.20
CA PHE A 299 -10.13 10.42 8.77
C PHE A 299 -10.31 8.90 8.87
N ALA A 300 -11.43 8.44 9.44
CA ALA A 300 -11.66 7.02 9.69
C ALA A 300 -11.69 6.19 8.39
N ALA A 301 -12.32 6.70 7.32
CA ALA A 301 -12.34 6.00 6.04
C ALA A 301 -10.97 5.98 5.35
N GLY A 302 -10.27 7.11 5.36
CA GLY A 302 -8.96 7.24 4.76
C GLY A 302 -7.88 6.38 5.45
N GLU A 303 -7.91 6.34 6.78
CA GLU A 303 -6.91 5.60 7.58
C GLU A 303 -7.27 4.11 7.71
N GLU A 304 -8.54 3.78 8.02
CA GLU A 304 -8.91 2.45 8.51
C GLU A 304 -9.78 1.63 7.56
N MET A 305 -10.37 2.25 6.54
CA MET A 305 -11.21 1.56 5.54
C MET A 305 -10.56 1.49 4.14
N ASN A 306 -9.41 2.14 3.95
CA ASN A 306 -8.73 2.30 2.65
C ASN A 306 -9.61 2.99 1.59
N ARG A 307 -10.51 3.89 2.00
CA ARG A 307 -11.31 4.71 1.09
C ARG A 307 -10.74 6.13 1.06
N TYR A 308 -10.08 6.46 -0.04
CA TYR A 308 -9.42 7.76 -0.24
C TYR A 308 -10.25 8.72 -1.10
N ASP A 309 -11.20 8.19 -1.86
CA ASP A 309 -12.10 8.98 -2.70
C ASP A 309 -13.27 9.54 -1.89
N GLY A 310 -13.62 10.80 -2.17
CA GLY A 310 -14.82 11.47 -1.68
C GLY A 310 -15.77 11.92 -2.80
N PHE A 311 -15.56 11.46 -4.04
CA PHE A 311 -16.50 11.67 -5.14
C PHE A 311 -16.34 10.63 -6.25
N TRP A 312 -17.43 10.37 -6.98
CA TRP A 312 -17.55 9.30 -7.97
C TRP A 312 -18.41 9.76 -9.15
N TRP A 313 -17.84 9.66 -10.35
CA TRP A 313 -18.57 9.86 -11.60
C TRP A 313 -19.58 8.72 -11.84
N SER A 314 -20.71 9.07 -12.43
CA SER A 314 -21.57 8.08 -13.06
C SER A 314 -20.87 7.48 -14.28
N PRO A 315 -21.06 6.18 -14.56
CA PRO A 315 -20.47 5.51 -15.72
C PRO A 315 -20.86 6.13 -17.07
N ASP A 316 -21.97 6.86 -17.13
CA ASP A 316 -22.46 7.57 -18.31
C ASP A 316 -22.08 9.06 -18.34
N SER A 317 -21.28 9.53 -17.38
CA SER A 317 -20.76 10.91 -17.24
C SER A 317 -21.82 11.99 -16.98
N ASN A 318 -23.09 11.64 -16.77
CA ASN A 318 -24.19 12.59 -16.57
C ASN A 318 -24.48 12.92 -15.11
N ALA A 319 -23.81 12.27 -14.16
CA ALA A 319 -24.07 12.46 -12.75
C ALA A 319 -22.82 12.21 -11.89
N VAL A 320 -22.87 12.70 -10.66
CA VAL A 320 -21.77 12.62 -9.69
C VAL A 320 -22.36 12.34 -8.31
N ILE A 321 -21.72 11.46 -7.56
CA ILE A 321 -21.90 11.40 -6.10
C ILE A 321 -20.69 12.05 -5.45
N PHE A 322 -20.88 12.89 -4.46
CA PHE A 322 -19.79 13.39 -3.64
C PHE A 322 -20.13 13.37 -2.15
N GLU A 323 -19.07 13.30 -1.37
CA GLU A 323 -19.08 13.37 0.08
C GLU A 323 -18.82 14.80 0.53
N THR A 324 -19.53 15.17 1.58
CA THR A 324 -19.20 16.26 2.48
C THR A 324 -19.15 15.69 3.90
N PHE A 325 -18.36 16.28 4.80
CA PHE A 325 -18.41 15.89 6.20
C PHE A 325 -18.13 17.07 7.13
N ASP A 326 -18.72 17.03 8.33
CA ASP A 326 -18.45 17.97 9.43
C ASP A 326 -17.69 17.27 10.56
N SER A 327 -16.43 17.67 10.76
CA SER A 327 -15.55 17.14 11.80
C SER A 327 -15.64 17.90 13.14
N SER A 328 -16.61 18.81 13.30
CA SER A 328 -16.73 19.67 14.50
C SER A 328 -16.87 18.89 15.82
N ALA A 329 -17.45 17.69 15.77
CA ALA A 329 -17.67 16.82 16.92
C ALA A 329 -16.40 16.06 17.36
N GLU A 330 -15.39 15.95 16.50
CA GLU A 330 -14.13 15.28 16.81
C GLU A 330 -13.24 16.17 17.69
N PRO A 331 -12.54 15.59 18.69
CA PRO A 331 -11.60 16.35 19.49
C PRO A 331 -10.46 16.92 18.65
N THR A 332 -9.97 18.09 19.06
CA THR A 332 -8.79 18.71 18.45
C THR A 332 -7.53 18.25 19.17
N TRP A 333 -6.58 17.73 18.40
CA TRP A 333 -5.21 17.48 18.84
C TRP A 333 -4.29 18.59 18.35
N HIS A 334 -3.22 18.83 19.10
CA HIS A 334 -2.19 19.81 18.76
C HIS A 334 -0.86 19.10 18.57
N ILE A 335 -0.36 19.13 17.35
CA ILE A 335 0.95 18.57 16.99
C ILE A 335 1.94 19.74 16.96
N SER A 336 2.86 19.74 17.92
CA SER A 336 3.91 20.76 18.02
C SER A 336 5.26 20.19 17.61
N ASP A 337 6.18 21.05 17.18
CA ASP A 337 7.61 20.73 17.03
C ASP A 337 8.42 21.42 18.14
N PRO A 338 8.67 20.76 19.28
CA PRO A 338 9.37 21.37 20.41
C PRO A 338 10.82 21.76 20.11
N ALA A 339 11.41 21.26 19.02
CA ALA A 339 12.74 21.69 18.58
C ALA A 339 12.72 23.08 17.93
N ASN A 340 11.56 23.54 17.47
CA ASN A 340 11.33 24.85 16.89
C ASN A 340 10.18 25.57 17.64
N PRO A 341 10.40 25.98 18.91
CA PRO A 341 9.33 26.46 19.80
C PRO A 341 8.74 27.82 19.42
N ASP A 342 9.30 28.49 18.41
CA ASP A 342 8.77 29.69 17.78
C ASP A 342 7.68 29.39 16.73
N ARG A 343 7.53 28.12 16.33
CA ARG A 343 6.47 27.66 15.43
C ARG A 343 5.22 27.29 16.22
N ASP A 344 4.07 27.76 15.74
CA ASP A 344 2.77 27.38 16.29
C ASP A 344 2.51 25.88 16.10
N ALA A 345 1.78 25.29 17.05
CA ALA A 345 1.33 23.90 16.92
C ALA A 345 0.24 23.79 15.85
N THR A 346 0.29 22.74 15.04
CA THR A 346 -0.74 22.42 14.07
C THR A 346 -1.93 21.76 14.78
N ALA A 347 -3.11 22.34 14.63
CA ALA A 347 -4.36 21.75 15.12
C ALA A 347 -4.90 20.74 14.10
N ARG A 348 -5.39 19.60 14.58
CA ARG A 348 -6.04 18.56 13.74
C ARG A 348 -7.24 17.98 14.47
N ARG A 349 -8.32 17.72 13.75
CA ARG A 349 -9.44 16.91 14.22
C ARG A 349 -9.08 15.43 14.12
N TYR A 350 -9.33 14.68 15.19
CA TYR A 350 -8.99 13.27 15.26
C TYR A 350 -10.15 12.51 15.92
N PRO A 351 -10.72 11.47 15.27
CA PRO A 351 -11.78 10.67 15.85
C PRO A 351 -11.19 9.77 16.93
N GLN A 352 -11.00 10.29 18.13
CA GLN A 352 -10.48 9.54 19.28
C GLN A 352 -11.49 8.48 19.71
N ALA A 353 -11.03 7.26 19.99
CA ALA A 353 -11.87 6.17 20.49
C ALA A 353 -12.73 6.61 21.69
N LEU A 354 -13.97 6.11 21.75
CA LEU A 354 -14.99 6.48 22.76
C LEU A 354 -15.50 7.93 22.66
N THR A 355 -15.14 8.66 21.59
CA THR A 355 -15.68 9.99 21.26
C THR A 355 -16.49 9.95 19.96
N ARG A 356 -17.02 11.10 19.51
CA ARG A 356 -17.85 11.18 18.31
C ARG A 356 -16.99 11.28 17.04
N ASN A 357 -17.46 10.66 15.95
CA ASN A 357 -16.88 10.84 14.61
C ASN A 357 -17.39 12.13 13.94
N ALA A 358 -16.73 12.51 12.85
CA ALA A 358 -17.29 13.42 11.86
C ALA A 358 -18.68 12.95 11.37
N ASP A 359 -19.55 13.90 11.06
CA ASP A 359 -20.84 13.61 10.45
C ASP A 359 -20.71 13.58 8.92
N VAL A 360 -20.94 12.42 8.31
CA VAL A 360 -20.66 12.16 6.89
C VAL A 360 -21.93 12.24 6.05
N PHE A 361 -21.80 12.84 4.87
CA PHE A 361 -22.92 13.29 4.09
C PHE A 361 -22.70 13.05 2.57
N LEU A 362 -23.47 12.17 1.92
CA LEU A 362 -23.48 12.03 0.46
C LEU A 362 -24.56 12.86 -0.27
N THR A 363 -24.18 13.48 -1.39
CA THR A 363 -25.07 14.18 -2.33
C THR A 363 -24.93 13.56 -3.71
N LEU A 364 -26.06 13.30 -4.39
CA LEU A 364 -26.13 12.88 -5.79
C LEU A 364 -26.53 14.09 -6.64
N VAL A 365 -25.77 14.33 -7.71
CA VAL A 365 -25.94 15.45 -8.63
C VAL A 365 -26.10 14.94 -10.05
N ASP A 366 -27.18 15.36 -10.71
CA ASP A 366 -27.37 15.20 -12.15
C ASP A 366 -26.81 16.46 -12.80
N LEU A 367 -25.96 16.28 -13.80
CA LEU A 367 -25.29 17.36 -14.51
C LEU A 367 -26.04 17.72 -15.78
N GLU A 368 -26.18 19.01 -16.04
CA GLU A 368 -26.73 19.54 -17.27
C GLU A 368 -25.62 20.12 -18.14
N PHE A 369 -25.62 19.74 -19.42
CA PHE A 369 -24.65 20.22 -20.40
C PHE A 369 -25.33 20.96 -21.55
N ASP A 370 -24.68 22.01 -22.05
CA ASP A 370 -25.15 22.80 -23.18
C ASP A 370 -25.02 22.04 -24.52
N GLY A 371 -25.43 22.68 -25.62
CA GLY A 371 -25.34 22.09 -26.97
C GLY A 371 -23.91 21.79 -27.46
N ASN A 372 -22.89 22.35 -26.81
CA ASN A 372 -21.47 22.09 -27.07
C ASN A 372 -20.89 21.04 -26.09
N GLY A 373 -21.71 20.55 -25.16
CA GLY A 373 -21.31 19.64 -24.09
C GLY A 373 -20.38 20.30 -23.08
N ARG A 374 -20.63 21.56 -22.75
CA ARG A 374 -20.05 22.28 -21.60
C ARG A 374 -21.03 22.28 -20.44
N TYR A 375 -20.52 22.33 -19.22
CA TYR A 375 -21.35 22.40 -18.04
C TYR A 375 -22.26 23.63 -18.06
N SER A 376 -23.52 23.44 -17.71
CA SER A 376 -24.55 24.48 -17.77
C SER A 376 -25.50 24.48 -16.58
N GLY A 377 -25.28 23.61 -15.60
CA GLY A 377 -26.15 23.53 -14.43
C GLY A 377 -26.19 22.13 -13.83
N MET A 378 -26.92 22.00 -12.72
CA MET A 378 -27.09 20.72 -12.05
C MET A 378 -28.42 20.64 -11.30
N ASP A 379 -28.83 19.41 -10.98
CA ASP A 379 -29.88 19.12 -9.99
C ASP A 379 -29.34 18.19 -8.90
N ALA A 380 -29.39 18.65 -7.65
CA ALA A 380 -28.74 18.00 -6.52
C ALA A 380 -29.75 17.49 -5.50
N ARG A 381 -29.51 16.28 -5.00
CA ARG A 381 -30.32 15.67 -3.93
C ARG A 381 -29.45 14.95 -2.93
N ARG A 382 -29.86 15.06 -1.67
CA ARG A 382 -29.22 14.37 -0.56
C ARG A 382 -29.46 12.87 -0.67
N ILE A 383 -28.41 12.07 -0.55
CA ILE A 383 -28.57 10.63 -0.37
C ILE A 383 -28.89 10.35 1.10
N ALA A 384 -30.00 9.66 1.35
CA ALA A 384 -30.52 9.40 2.68
C ALA A 384 -30.31 7.94 3.09
N TRP A 385 -29.62 7.73 4.21
CA TRP A 385 -29.58 6.47 4.96
C TRP A 385 -29.64 6.75 6.47
N ASP A 386 -29.79 5.72 7.29
CA ASP A 386 -29.77 5.87 8.76
C ASP A 386 -28.34 6.08 9.28
N ARG A 387 -27.83 7.31 9.12
CA ARG A 387 -26.50 7.73 9.61
C ARG A 387 -26.29 7.57 11.12
N LYS A 388 -27.38 7.53 11.89
CA LYS A 388 -27.30 7.36 13.35
C LYS A 388 -27.05 5.90 13.72
N ALA A 389 -27.66 4.96 12.98
CA ALA A 389 -27.41 3.54 13.17
C ALA A 389 -26.11 3.10 12.47
N TYR A 390 -25.79 3.69 11.32
CA TYR A 390 -24.63 3.37 10.49
C TYR A 390 -23.76 4.60 10.28
N GLU A 391 -22.83 4.80 11.22
CA GLU A 391 -21.94 5.95 11.27
C GLU A 391 -20.88 5.94 10.16
N TYR A 392 -20.49 4.76 9.67
CA TYR A 392 -19.37 4.62 8.74
C TYR A 392 -19.85 4.39 7.31
N LEU A 393 -19.38 5.23 6.38
CA LEU A 393 -19.49 4.99 4.95
C LEU A 393 -18.22 4.28 4.47
N ALA A 394 -18.30 2.97 4.29
CA ALA A 394 -17.15 2.14 3.92
C ALA A 394 -16.89 2.14 2.41
N VAL A 395 -17.94 2.05 1.59
CA VAL A 395 -17.80 1.94 0.12
C VAL A 395 -18.89 2.76 -0.57
N VAL A 396 -18.51 3.44 -1.65
CA VAL A 396 -19.41 3.93 -2.71
C VAL A 396 -18.92 3.34 -4.01
N ARG A 397 -19.83 2.70 -4.77
CA ARG A 397 -19.49 2.09 -6.05
C ARG A 397 -20.57 2.35 -7.09
N TRP A 398 -20.15 2.63 -8.32
CA TRP A 398 -21.07 2.87 -9.42
C TRP A 398 -20.59 2.15 -10.68
N GLU A 399 -21.32 1.11 -11.08
CA GLU A 399 -21.00 0.29 -12.24
C GLU A 399 -21.94 0.56 -13.41
N ALA A 400 -21.42 0.41 -14.63
CA ALA A 400 -22.14 0.72 -15.85
C ALA A 400 -23.44 -0.06 -15.95
N GLY A 401 -24.54 0.64 -16.25
CA GLY A 401 -25.88 0.05 -16.37
C GLY A 401 -26.62 -0.16 -15.04
N HIS A 402 -25.98 0.14 -13.91
CA HIS A 402 -26.54 -0.12 -12.57
C HIS A 402 -26.69 1.16 -11.73
N ARG A 403 -27.49 1.05 -10.67
CA ARG A 403 -27.59 2.08 -9.63
C ARG A 403 -26.35 2.06 -8.74
N PRO A 404 -25.97 3.19 -8.12
CA PRO A 404 -24.89 3.22 -7.15
C PRO A 404 -25.18 2.32 -5.95
N LEU A 405 -24.13 1.68 -5.44
CA LEU A 405 -24.12 0.90 -4.20
C LEU A 405 -23.38 1.65 -3.11
N LEU A 406 -23.90 1.58 -1.89
CA LEU A 406 -23.22 1.97 -0.66
C LEU A 406 -23.01 0.75 0.25
N LEU A 407 -21.89 0.71 0.95
CA LEU A 407 -21.71 -0.14 2.12
C LEU A 407 -21.58 0.76 3.35
N VAL A 408 -22.51 0.62 4.29
CA VAL A 408 -22.50 1.39 5.55
C VAL A 408 -22.40 0.45 6.75
N GLN A 409 -21.56 0.79 7.73
CA GLN A 409 -21.35 -0.02 8.94
C GLN A 409 -21.80 0.72 10.19
N ASN A 410 -22.32 -0.02 11.16
CA ASN A 410 -22.60 0.51 12.49
C ASN A 410 -21.31 0.79 13.25
N ARG A 411 -21.43 1.47 14.38
CA ARG A 411 -20.27 1.93 15.17
C ARG A 411 -19.32 0.80 15.62
N LEU A 412 -19.88 -0.33 16.03
CA LEU A 412 -19.10 -1.52 16.43
C LEU A 412 -18.60 -2.34 15.23
N GLN A 413 -18.98 -1.97 14.00
CA GLN A 413 -18.64 -2.64 12.76
C GLN A 413 -19.01 -4.12 12.75
N ASN A 414 -20.11 -4.43 13.45
CA ASN A 414 -20.62 -5.79 13.64
C ASN A 414 -21.99 -5.98 12.97
N HIS A 415 -22.50 -4.90 12.37
CA HIS A 415 -23.64 -4.86 11.48
C HIS A 415 -23.37 -3.91 10.31
N ASP A 416 -23.69 -4.34 9.09
CA ASP A 416 -23.60 -3.49 7.90
C ASP A 416 -24.84 -3.63 7.00
N GLN A 417 -24.97 -2.68 6.08
CA GLN A 417 -25.99 -2.70 5.04
C GLN A 417 -25.36 -2.42 3.68
N VAL A 418 -25.72 -3.22 2.69
CA VAL A 418 -25.52 -2.92 1.28
C VAL A 418 -26.76 -2.20 0.78
N LEU A 419 -26.61 -0.93 0.40
CA LEU A 419 -27.69 -0.05 -0.03
C LEU A 419 -27.59 0.25 -1.52
N GLN A 420 -28.72 0.27 -2.21
CA GLN A 420 -28.84 0.83 -3.55
C GLN A 420 -29.35 2.27 -3.46
N VAL A 421 -28.70 3.19 -4.15
CA VAL A 421 -29.12 4.60 -4.24
C VAL A 421 -30.10 4.78 -5.40
N GLU A 422 -31.28 5.30 -5.11
CA GLU A 422 -32.27 5.68 -6.13
C GLU A 422 -32.05 7.10 -6.64
N HIS A 423 -32.56 7.42 -7.83
CA HIS A 423 -32.38 8.75 -8.43
C HIS A 423 -32.92 9.90 -7.57
N ASN A 424 -33.89 9.66 -6.69
CA ASN A 424 -34.43 10.69 -5.80
C ASN A 424 -33.61 10.86 -4.50
N GLY A 425 -32.47 10.18 -4.36
CA GLY A 425 -31.62 10.20 -3.17
C GLY A 425 -32.08 9.23 -2.06
N THR A 426 -33.21 8.55 -2.20
CA THR A 426 -33.59 7.49 -1.24
C THR A 426 -32.76 6.23 -1.45
N THR A 427 -32.59 5.43 -0.40
CA THR A 427 -31.86 4.15 -0.50
C THR A 427 -32.75 2.95 -0.24
N THR A 428 -32.48 1.85 -0.93
CA THR A 428 -33.08 0.53 -0.67
C THR A 428 -32.03 -0.42 -0.12
N VAL A 429 -32.33 -1.11 0.98
CA VAL A 429 -31.45 -2.16 1.51
C VAL A 429 -31.52 -3.39 0.60
N LEU A 430 -30.37 -3.84 0.08
CA LEU A 430 -30.25 -5.05 -0.73
C LEU A 430 -29.86 -6.27 0.12
N GLU A 431 -28.85 -6.10 0.98
CA GLU A 431 -28.36 -7.12 1.91
C GLU A 431 -28.01 -6.45 3.26
N GLU A 432 -28.10 -7.24 4.34
CA GLU A 432 -27.63 -6.87 5.68
C GLU A 432 -26.76 -8.03 6.20
N HIS A 433 -25.61 -7.71 6.79
CA HIS A 433 -24.75 -8.73 7.40
C HIS A 433 -24.53 -8.45 8.88
N THR A 434 -24.39 -9.53 9.66
CA THR A 434 -24.13 -9.47 11.10
C THR A 434 -22.95 -10.35 11.46
N ASN A 435 -22.15 -9.92 12.43
CA ASN A 435 -21.17 -10.75 13.11
C ASN A 435 -21.18 -10.39 14.59
N PRO A 436 -21.04 -11.34 15.53
CA PRO A 436 -21.02 -11.01 16.96
C PRO A 436 -19.79 -10.18 17.40
N GLN A 437 -18.74 -10.13 16.59
CA GLN A 437 -17.49 -9.42 16.89
C GLN A 437 -17.32 -8.23 15.93
N TRP A 438 -16.93 -8.49 14.68
CA TRP A 438 -16.84 -7.48 13.62
C TRP A 438 -17.00 -8.11 12.23
N LEU A 439 -17.23 -7.29 11.21
CA LEU A 439 -17.30 -7.63 9.80
C LEU A 439 -16.05 -7.12 9.08
N ASP A 440 -15.41 -7.98 8.29
CA ASP A 440 -14.21 -7.59 7.54
C ASP A 440 -14.60 -6.92 6.22
N LEU A 441 -13.98 -5.78 5.91
CA LEU A 441 -14.13 -5.13 4.62
C LEU A 441 -13.23 -5.83 3.58
N ILE A 442 -13.84 -6.50 2.59
CA ILE A 442 -13.12 -7.06 1.45
C ILE A 442 -13.13 -6.03 0.31
N ALA A 443 -11.96 -5.47 0.00
CA ALA A 443 -11.80 -4.49 -1.06
C ALA A 443 -12.37 -5.01 -2.40
N GLY A 444 -13.09 -4.14 -3.12
CA GLY A 444 -13.79 -4.51 -4.35
C GLY A 444 -15.15 -5.18 -4.12
N THR A 445 -15.69 -5.15 -2.90
CA THR A 445 -17.10 -5.49 -2.61
C THR A 445 -17.78 -4.35 -1.84
N PRO A 446 -19.10 -4.17 -1.97
CA PRO A 446 -20.01 -4.86 -2.89
C PRO A 446 -19.77 -4.49 -4.36
N ALA A 447 -20.29 -5.30 -5.28
CA ALA A 447 -20.19 -5.09 -6.73
C ALA A 447 -21.41 -5.67 -7.45
N PHE A 448 -21.91 -4.98 -8.46
CA PHE A 448 -22.73 -5.58 -9.50
C PHE A 448 -21.86 -6.18 -10.60
N THR A 449 -22.20 -7.40 -11.00
CA THR A 449 -21.75 -7.93 -12.30
C THR A 449 -22.40 -7.13 -13.44
N PRO A 450 -21.86 -7.15 -14.67
CA PRO A 450 -22.48 -6.46 -15.81
C PRO A 450 -23.94 -6.90 -16.04
N ASN A 451 -24.27 -8.18 -15.82
CA ASN A 451 -25.64 -8.70 -15.88
C ASN A 451 -26.52 -8.44 -14.63
N GLY A 452 -26.06 -7.66 -13.65
CA GLY A 452 -26.86 -7.15 -12.53
C GLY A 452 -26.99 -8.07 -11.32
N ARG A 453 -26.07 -9.02 -11.14
CA ARG A 453 -26.00 -9.87 -9.94
C ARG A 453 -25.15 -9.20 -8.89
N LEU A 454 -25.56 -9.28 -7.63
CA LEU A 454 -24.88 -8.62 -6.52
C LEU A 454 -23.82 -9.55 -5.91
N VAL A 455 -22.56 -9.11 -5.88
CA VAL A 455 -21.44 -9.80 -5.24
C VAL A 455 -21.09 -9.07 -3.94
N CYS A 456 -21.14 -9.78 -2.81
CA CYS A 456 -20.81 -9.24 -1.48
C CYS A 456 -19.74 -10.09 -0.78
N ALA A 457 -19.07 -9.48 0.19
CA ALA A 457 -18.23 -10.19 1.15
C ALA A 457 -19.10 -11.02 2.11
N PHE A 458 -18.55 -12.14 2.59
CA PHE A 458 -19.19 -12.96 3.60
C PHE A 458 -18.15 -13.62 4.50
N ASN A 459 -18.11 -13.20 5.77
CA ASN A 459 -17.31 -13.87 6.80
C ASN A 459 -18.03 -15.17 7.22
N ASP A 460 -17.75 -16.26 6.52
CA ASP A 460 -18.35 -17.57 6.77
C ASP A 460 -17.74 -18.17 8.04
N MET A 461 -18.34 -17.83 9.19
CA MET A 461 -17.91 -18.28 10.51
C MET A 461 -18.09 -19.78 10.72
N ASP A 462 -18.91 -20.47 9.93
CA ASP A 462 -19.11 -21.93 10.04
C ASP A 462 -17.96 -22.68 9.40
N THR A 463 -17.53 -22.21 8.23
CA THR A 463 -16.42 -22.80 7.47
C THR A 463 -15.07 -22.13 7.70
N ASP A 464 -15.02 -21.11 8.56
CA ASP A 464 -13.82 -20.32 8.88
C ASP A 464 -13.14 -19.78 7.62
N THR A 465 -13.94 -19.14 6.75
CA THR A 465 -13.46 -18.63 5.46
C THR A 465 -14.07 -17.27 5.13
N ASN A 466 -13.26 -16.31 4.71
CA ASN A 466 -13.70 -15.08 4.07
C ASN A 466 -14.08 -15.38 2.61
N ARG A 467 -15.38 -15.42 2.33
CA ARG A 467 -15.97 -15.86 1.07
C ARG A 467 -16.67 -14.71 0.35
N LEU A 468 -17.07 -14.97 -0.89
CA LEU A 468 -17.98 -14.10 -1.63
C LEU A 468 -19.34 -14.79 -1.81
N THR A 469 -20.39 -13.99 -1.70
CA THR A 469 -21.74 -14.35 -2.14
C THR A 469 -21.99 -13.79 -3.53
N VAL A 470 -22.90 -14.43 -4.25
CA VAL A 470 -23.56 -13.85 -5.42
C VAL A 470 -25.07 -14.01 -5.24
N ASP A 471 -25.79 -12.89 -5.22
CA ASP A 471 -27.21 -12.80 -4.87
C ASP A 471 -27.52 -13.51 -3.53
N GLY A 472 -26.74 -13.17 -2.49
CA GLY A 472 -26.85 -13.77 -1.15
C GLY A 472 -26.37 -15.23 -1.03
N LYS A 473 -25.89 -15.88 -2.10
CA LYS A 473 -25.43 -17.28 -2.06
C LYS A 473 -23.91 -17.39 -2.17
N ALA A 474 -23.26 -17.98 -1.16
CA ALA A 474 -21.82 -18.23 -1.20
C ALA A 474 -21.43 -19.17 -2.36
N PHE A 475 -20.40 -18.79 -3.12
CA PHE A 475 -19.92 -19.58 -4.27
C PHE A 475 -18.41 -19.87 -4.24
N THR A 476 -17.61 -19.06 -3.53
CA THR A 476 -16.16 -19.26 -3.45
C THR A 476 -15.81 -20.49 -2.60
N PRO A 477 -14.70 -21.18 -2.87
CA PRO A 477 -14.34 -22.42 -2.17
C PRO A 477 -14.03 -22.19 -0.68
N VAL A 478 -14.39 -23.17 0.15
CA VAL A 478 -14.02 -23.19 1.57
C VAL A 478 -12.51 -23.33 1.73
N GLY A 479 -11.92 -22.65 2.72
CA GLY A 479 -10.49 -22.64 3.01
C GLY A 479 -9.67 -21.72 2.09
N TRP A 480 -10.32 -21.00 1.17
CA TRP A 480 -9.70 -19.98 0.33
C TRP A 480 -10.18 -18.61 0.79
N GLN A 481 -9.34 -17.93 1.56
CA GLN A 481 -9.57 -16.61 2.11
C GLN A 481 -9.50 -15.59 0.98
N VAL A 482 -10.65 -15.04 0.58
CA VAL A 482 -10.70 -13.94 -0.38
C VAL A 482 -10.21 -12.67 0.32
N ARG A 483 -9.16 -12.05 -0.23
CA ARG A 483 -8.61 -10.79 0.27
C ARG A 483 -9.12 -9.57 -0.47
N THR A 484 -9.27 -9.70 -1.79
CA THR A 484 -9.60 -8.58 -2.66
C THR A 484 -10.32 -9.09 -3.89
N VAL A 485 -11.39 -8.42 -4.27
CA VAL A 485 -12.02 -8.55 -5.58
C VAL A 485 -11.39 -7.49 -6.50
N LEU A 486 -10.72 -7.96 -7.55
CA LEU A 486 -10.05 -7.10 -8.53
C LEU A 486 -11.01 -6.71 -9.67
N ASP A 487 -11.93 -7.61 -10.05
CA ASP A 487 -12.98 -7.33 -11.04
C ASP A 487 -14.12 -8.37 -10.94
N ALA A 488 -15.36 -7.94 -11.17
CA ALA A 488 -16.55 -8.81 -11.20
C ALA A 488 -17.12 -8.88 -12.62
N GLY A 489 -17.06 -10.05 -13.24
CA GLY A 489 -17.62 -10.31 -14.57
C GLY A 489 -18.94 -11.09 -14.52
N ASP A 490 -19.52 -11.35 -15.69
CA ASP A 490 -20.81 -12.06 -15.79
C ASP A 490 -20.79 -13.52 -15.30
N THR A 491 -19.62 -14.15 -15.37
CA THR A 491 -19.43 -15.58 -15.10
C THR A 491 -18.44 -15.86 -13.97
N ASP A 492 -17.60 -14.89 -13.62
CA ASP A 492 -16.51 -15.06 -12.68
C ASP A 492 -16.15 -13.76 -11.95
N VAL A 493 -15.41 -13.92 -10.86
CA VAL A 493 -14.75 -12.83 -10.14
C VAL A 493 -13.24 -13.05 -10.22
N LEU A 494 -12.48 -12.04 -10.65
CA LEU A 494 -11.02 -12.01 -10.50
C LEU A 494 -10.70 -11.56 -9.08
N ALA A 495 -9.95 -12.34 -8.33
CA ALA A 495 -9.66 -12.07 -6.93
C ALA A 495 -8.23 -12.41 -6.52
N VAL A 496 -7.75 -11.73 -5.48
CA VAL A 496 -6.58 -12.14 -4.70
C VAL A 496 -7.07 -13.04 -3.57
N VAL A 497 -6.45 -14.21 -3.43
CA VAL A 497 -6.81 -15.23 -2.44
C VAL A 497 -5.59 -15.74 -1.70
N GLN A 498 -5.83 -16.26 -0.50
CA GLN A 498 -4.86 -17.06 0.24
C GLN A 498 -5.50 -18.37 0.67
N ARG A 499 -4.74 -19.45 0.73
CA ARG A 499 -5.28 -20.76 1.13
C ARG A 499 -4.91 -21.09 2.57
N THR A 500 -5.87 -21.62 3.32
CA THR A 500 -5.66 -22.17 4.66
C THR A 500 -5.67 -23.70 4.56
N PRO A 501 -4.54 -24.37 4.23
CA PRO A 501 -4.48 -25.83 4.08
C PRO A 501 -4.90 -26.59 5.35
N ASP A 502 -4.73 -25.97 6.51
CA ASP A 502 -5.08 -26.57 7.81
C ASP A 502 -6.60 -26.69 8.02
N ASN A 503 -7.40 -26.00 7.20
CA ASN A 503 -8.85 -26.14 7.23
C ASN A 503 -9.23 -27.51 6.61
N PRO A 504 -9.89 -28.41 7.34
CA PRO A 504 -10.18 -29.77 6.88
C PRO A 504 -11.17 -29.82 5.71
N GLN A 505 -11.85 -28.71 5.43
CA GLN A 505 -12.76 -28.55 4.30
C GLN A 505 -12.13 -27.77 3.12
N ALA A 506 -10.84 -27.40 3.23
CA ALA A 506 -10.15 -26.67 2.17
C ALA A 506 -10.11 -27.50 0.88
N ALA A 507 -10.57 -26.90 -0.22
CA ALA A 507 -10.43 -27.50 -1.54
C ALA A 507 -8.94 -27.69 -1.90
N ASP A 508 -8.65 -28.71 -2.71
CA ASP A 508 -7.31 -28.93 -3.27
C ASP A 508 -6.89 -27.77 -4.19
N VAL A 509 -5.59 -27.62 -4.39
CA VAL A 509 -5.07 -26.65 -5.37
C VAL A 509 -5.34 -27.15 -6.79
N PRO A 510 -5.56 -26.24 -7.76
CA PRO A 510 -5.62 -26.61 -9.17
C PRO A 510 -4.37 -27.38 -9.64
N ASP A 511 -4.52 -28.27 -10.62
CA ASP A 511 -3.44 -29.14 -11.13
C ASP A 511 -2.16 -28.37 -11.52
N MET A 512 -2.31 -27.13 -12.00
CA MET A 512 -1.19 -26.23 -12.35
C MET A 512 -0.23 -26.00 -11.18
N TRP A 513 -0.74 -25.99 -9.95
CA TRP A 513 0.03 -25.75 -8.72
C TRP A 513 0.39 -27.04 -7.99
N ALA A 514 0.06 -28.23 -8.51
CA ALA A 514 0.21 -29.49 -7.80
C ALA A 514 1.64 -29.76 -7.29
N ASN A 515 2.66 -29.33 -8.04
CA ASN A 515 4.07 -29.49 -7.67
C ASN A 515 4.59 -28.47 -6.64
N GLN A 516 3.78 -27.45 -6.30
CA GLN A 516 4.11 -26.37 -5.35
C GLN A 516 2.94 -26.15 -4.36
N ALA A 517 2.10 -27.17 -4.15
CA ALA A 517 0.86 -27.07 -3.38
C ALA A 517 1.08 -26.62 -1.93
N ASP A 518 2.24 -26.91 -1.35
CA ASP A 518 2.65 -26.52 0.01
C ASP A 518 3.08 -25.05 0.12
N LEU A 519 3.30 -24.37 -1.00
CA LEU A 519 3.65 -22.95 -1.05
C LEU A 519 2.46 -22.05 -1.38
N HIS A 520 1.41 -22.59 -2.00
CA HIS A 520 0.11 -21.92 -2.18
C HIS A 520 -0.73 -22.05 -0.91
N ASP A 521 -0.24 -21.43 0.17
CA ASP A 521 -0.86 -21.37 1.49
C ASP A 521 -1.05 -19.91 1.96
N ALA A 522 -1.20 -19.68 3.28
CA ALA A 522 -1.47 -18.35 3.82
C ALA A 522 -0.35 -17.34 3.53
N ARG A 523 0.83 -17.78 3.10
CA ARG A 523 1.96 -16.90 2.76
C ARG A 523 1.92 -16.40 1.32
N SER A 524 1.11 -17.04 0.45
CA SER A 524 0.94 -16.67 -0.97
C SER A 524 -0.37 -15.92 -1.18
N PHE A 525 -0.31 -14.81 -1.91
CA PHE A 525 -1.44 -13.98 -2.30
C PHE A 525 -1.60 -14.21 -3.79
N ASP A 526 -2.34 -15.27 -4.12
CA ASP A 526 -2.49 -15.73 -5.48
C ASP A 526 -3.62 -15.00 -6.19
N VAL A 527 -3.45 -14.75 -7.49
CA VAL A 527 -4.53 -14.22 -8.32
C VAL A 527 -5.24 -15.39 -8.99
N VAL A 528 -6.55 -15.44 -8.84
CA VAL A 528 -7.42 -16.48 -9.41
C VAL A 528 -8.67 -15.88 -10.01
N ARG A 529 -9.26 -16.58 -11.00
CA ARG A 529 -10.65 -16.38 -11.40
C ARG A 529 -11.52 -17.41 -10.69
N LEU A 530 -12.55 -16.94 -10.00
CA LEU A 530 -13.54 -17.74 -9.28
C LEU A 530 -14.85 -17.72 -10.07
N GLY A 531 -15.19 -18.84 -10.72
CA GLY A 531 -16.42 -18.97 -11.48
C GLY A 531 -17.64 -19.11 -10.56
N PHE A 532 -18.79 -18.57 -10.97
CA PHE A 532 -20.05 -18.74 -10.23
C PHE A 532 -20.56 -20.19 -10.21
N ASP A 533 -19.98 -21.05 -11.05
CA ASP A 533 -20.18 -22.51 -11.07
C ASP A 533 -19.29 -23.26 -10.05
N GLY A 534 -18.42 -22.53 -9.33
CA GLY A 534 -17.46 -23.08 -8.37
C GLY A 534 -16.10 -23.42 -8.97
N SER A 535 -15.86 -23.13 -10.26
CA SER A 535 -14.54 -23.32 -10.88
C SER A 535 -13.50 -22.34 -10.34
N ILE A 536 -12.24 -22.79 -10.30
CA ILE A 536 -11.08 -21.98 -9.88
C ILE A 536 -10.04 -22.06 -11.00
N THR A 537 -9.69 -20.93 -11.58
CA THR A 537 -8.66 -20.84 -12.61
C THR A 537 -7.50 -19.98 -12.12
N PRO A 538 -6.31 -20.55 -11.88
CA PRO A 538 -5.10 -19.80 -11.59
C PRO A 538 -4.79 -18.75 -12.65
N VAL A 539 -4.41 -17.56 -12.19
CA VAL A 539 -3.84 -16.50 -13.02
C VAL A 539 -2.34 -16.35 -12.71
N THR A 540 -1.96 -16.45 -11.44
CA THR A 540 -0.55 -16.55 -11.03
C THR A 540 -0.05 -17.99 -11.11
N ILE A 541 1.20 -18.16 -11.56
CA ILE A 541 1.83 -19.49 -11.69
C ILE A 541 2.71 -19.78 -10.49
N SER A 542 3.55 -18.82 -10.09
CA SER A 542 4.46 -18.95 -8.96
C SER A 542 3.83 -18.40 -7.68
N PRO A 543 4.07 -19.04 -6.53
CA PRO A 543 3.63 -18.48 -5.25
C PRO A 543 4.36 -17.18 -4.95
N GLY A 544 3.66 -16.23 -4.33
CA GLY A 544 4.19 -14.89 -4.07
C GLY A 544 3.11 -13.94 -3.61
N VAL A 545 3.44 -12.65 -3.52
CA VAL A 545 2.46 -11.60 -3.22
C VAL A 545 2.09 -10.91 -4.53
N TRP A 546 0.91 -11.22 -5.07
CA TRP A 546 0.47 -10.78 -6.40
C TRP A 546 -0.82 -9.97 -6.37
N THR A 547 -0.97 -9.11 -7.38
CA THR A 547 -2.20 -8.41 -7.75
C THR A 547 -2.31 -8.35 -9.27
N ALA A 548 -3.49 -7.98 -9.78
CA ALA A 548 -3.70 -7.81 -11.20
C ALA A 548 -4.75 -6.74 -11.54
N SER A 549 -4.66 -6.21 -12.76
CA SER A 549 -5.70 -5.42 -13.41
C SER A 549 -6.10 -6.11 -14.71
N ARG A 550 -7.40 -6.19 -15.03
CA ARG A 550 -7.90 -6.75 -16.30
C ARG A 550 -8.84 -5.79 -17.01
N SER A 551 -8.79 -5.79 -18.34
CA SER A 551 -9.81 -5.19 -19.20
C SER A 551 -9.85 -5.92 -20.52
N GLY A 552 -11.05 -6.15 -21.07
CA GLY A 552 -11.23 -6.87 -22.34
C GLY A 552 -10.51 -8.22 -22.36
N ARG A 553 -9.49 -8.32 -23.21
CA ARG A 553 -8.64 -9.50 -23.43
C ARG A 553 -7.26 -9.37 -22.80
N GLY A 554 -7.01 -8.33 -22.00
CA GLY A 554 -5.72 -8.06 -21.40
C GLY A 554 -5.75 -8.23 -19.89
N ILE A 555 -4.62 -8.64 -19.34
CA ILE A 555 -4.37 -8.64 -17.90
C ILE A 555 -2.93 -8.21 -17.64
N VAL A 556 -2.73 -7.33 -16.67
CA VAL A 556 -1.41 -7.03 -16.12
C VAL A 556 -1.35 -7.62 -14.72
N MET A 557 -0.39 -8.51 -14.51
CA MET A 557 -0.07 -9.04 -13.19
C MET A 557 1.14 -8.30 -12.65
N SER A 558 1.14 -8.01 -11.35
CA SER A 558 2.33 -7.47 -10.68
C SER A 558 2.48 -8.04 -9.29
N GLY A 559 3.72 -8.24 -8.85
CA GLY A 559 3.97 -8.85 -7.55
C GLY A 559 5.43 -9.08 -7.24
N ARG A 560 5.66 -9.79 -6.14
CA ARG A 560 6.98 -10.19 -5.64
C ARG A 560 6.93 -11.65 -5.20
N ASP A 561 8.03 -12.36 -5.37
CA ASP A 561 8.18 -13.75 -4.94
C ASP A 561 9.46 -13.91 -4.09
N MET A 562 9.81 -15.13 -3.70
CA MET A 562 11.05 -15.42 -2.98
C MET A 562 12.28 -15.56 -3.89
N ASP A 563 12.08 -15.76 -5.19
CA ASP A 563 13.13 -16.09 -6.16
C ASP A 563 13.78 -14.83 -6.76
N HIS A 564 13.05 -13.72 -6.81
CA HIS A 564 13.48 -12.47 -7.43
C HIS A 564 13.54 -11.33 -6.41
N ALA A 565 14.66 -10.59 -6.42
CA ALA A 565 14.81 -9.39 -5.59
C ALA A 565 13.95 -8.21 -6.10
N GLN A 566 13.84 -8.07 -7.42
CA GLN A 566 12.99 -7.05 -8.03
C GLN A 566 11.54 -7.53 -8.09
N SER A 567 10.59 -6.60 -7.99
CA SER A 567 9.21 -6.89 -8.34
C SER A 567 9.08 -7.24 -9.82
N ARG A 568 8.06 -8.02 -10.15
CA ARG A 568 7.72 -8.39 -11.51
C ARG A 568 6.42 -7.72 -11.91
N MET A 569 6.34 -7.28 -13.15
CA MET A 569 5.11 -6.85 -13.80
C MET A 569 5.07 -7.47 -15.19
N VAL A 570 3.97 -8.12 -15.53
CA VAL A 570 3.82 -8.85 -16.79
C VAL A 570 2.49 -8.46 -17.41
N HIS A 571 2.52 -7.98 -18.65
CA HIS A 571 1.36 -7.69 -19.46
C HIS A 571 1.08 -8.88 -20.38
N LEU A 572 -0.12 -9.46 -20.24
CA LEU A 572 -0.60 -10.57 -21.06
C LEU A 572 -1.81 -10.12 -21.87
N PHE A 573 -1.89 -10.57 -23.11
CA PHE A 573 -3.01 -10.30 -24.00
C PHE A 573 -3.42 -11.56 -24.76
N ALA A 574 -4.69 -11.98 -24.62
CA ALA A 574 -5.16 -13.26 -25.12
C ALA A 574 -5.24 -13.32 -26.66
N LEU A 575 -5.00 -14.52 -27.19
CA LEU A 575 -5.17 -14.91 -28.58
C LEU A 575 -6.35 -15.89 -28.70
N ASP A 576 -6.92 -16.04 -29.90
CA ASP A 576 -7.90 -17.09 -30.16
C ASP A 576 -7.22 -18.45 -30.43
N ALA A 577 -8.03 -19.49 -30.67
CA ALA A 577 -7.53 -20.84 -30.94
C ALA A 577 -6.68 -20.96 -32.21
N ASP A 578 -6.79 -19.99 -33.14
CA ASP A 578 -5.98 -19.92 -34.37
C ASP A 578 -4.75 -19.00 -34.18
N GLY A 579 -4.50 -18.51 -32.96
CA GLY A 579 -3.43 -17.56 -32.63
C GLY A 579 -3.71 -16.13 -33.09
N ASN A 580 -4.93 -15.82 -33.50
CA ASN A 580 -5.35 -14.50 -33.93
C ASN A 580 -5.87 -13.68 -32.74
N PRO A 581 -5.20 -12.57 -32.39
CA PRO A 581 -5.68 -11.71 -31.31
C PRO A 581 -7.04 -11.10 -31.64
N ALA A 582 -7.34 -10.81 -32.91
CA ALA A 582 -8.52 -10.03 -33.30
C ALA A 582 -9.86 -10.74 -33.04
N THR A 583 -9.86 -12.06 -32.93
CA THR A 583 -11.06 -12.91 -32.83
C THR A 583 -11.19 -13.67 -31.51
N ALA A 584 -10.31 -13.39 -30.54
CA ALA A 584 -10.34 -13.99 -29.21
C ALA A 584 -11.49 -13.42 -28.35
N ASP A 585 -12.29 -14.29 -27.75
CA ASP A 585 -13.34 -13.88 -26.81
C ASP A 585 -12.80 -13.85 -25.37
N ARG A 586 -12.48 -12.64 -24.88
CA ARG A 586 -12.01 -12.34 -23.50
C ARG A 586 -10.67 -13.03 -23.16
N PHE A 587 -10.10 -12.82 -21.97
CA PHE A 587 -8.91 -13.55 -21.49
C PHE A 587 -9.31 -14.91 -20.90
N PRO A 588 -9.23 -16.03 -21.65
CA PRO A 588 -9.91 -17.27 -21.28
C PRO A 588 -8.98 -18.25 -20.53
N SER A 589 -7.69 -18.31 -20.89
CA SER A 589 -6.64 -19.14 -20.27
C SER A 589 -5.26 -18.47 -20.37
N LEU A 590 -4.28 -19.04 -19.66
CA LEU A 590 -2.87 -18.64 -19.72
C LEU A 590 -2.07 -19.33 -20.84
N ASP A 591 -2.69 -20.14 -21.70
CA ASP A 591 -1.93 -20.96 -22.66
C ASP A 591 -1.64 -20.20 -23.98
N ASP A 592 -2.60 -19.42 -24.46
CA ASP A 592 -2.53 -18.72 -25.75
C ASP A 592 -2.58 -17.20 -25.57
N HIS A 593 -1.42 -16.59 -25.33
CA HIS A 593 -1.32 -15.15 -25.08
C HIS A 593 -0.01 -14.56 -25.63
N LEU A 594 -0.07 -13.28 -26.01
CA LEU A 594 1.11 -12.43 -26.07
C LEU A 594 1.55 -12.08 -24.66
N ARG A 595 2.86 -12.10 -24.43
CA ARG A 595 3.47 -11.84 -23.14
C ARG A 595 4.56 -10.79 -23.25
N ALA A 596 4.56 -9.85 -22.31
CA ALA A 596 5.64 -8.92 -22.13
C ALA A 596 5.95 -8.73 -20.64
N ASP A 597 7.20 -8.99 -20.25
CA ASP A 597 7.72 -8.60 -18.94
C ASP A 597 8.07 -7.09 -19.01
N ILE A 598 7.43 -6.29 -18.15
CA ILE A 598 7.64 -4.84 -18.08
C ILE A 598 8.98 -4.55 -17.41
N ALA A 599 9.77 -3.63 -17.97
CA ALA A 599 11.10 -3.34 -17.47
C ALA A 599 11.07 -2.78 -16.03
N ASN A 600 12.05 -3.23 -15.24
CA ASN A 600 12.25 -2.82 -13.85
C ASN A 600 13.68 -2.29 -13.68
N HIS A 601 13.81 -1.02 -13.29
CA HIS A 601 15.07 -0.31 -13.11
C HIS A 601 15.50 -0.21 -11.64
N ALA A 602 14.78 -0.87 -10.73
CA ALA A 602 15.09 -0.82 -9.31
C ALA A 602 16.41 -1.48 -8.97
N ALA A 603 17.12 -0.91 -7.99
CA ALA A 603 18.28 -1.57 -7.42
C ALA A 603 17.88 -2.88 -6.70
N THR A 604 18.82 -3.80 -6.60
CA THR A 604 18.71 -4.97 -5.71
C THR A 604 19.60 -4.77 -4.48
N PRO A 605 19.28 -5.40 -3.34
CA PRO A 605 20.09 -5.29 -2.12
C PRO A 605 21.51 -5.86 -2.29
N GLY A 606 21.75 -6.72 -3.28
CA GLY A 606 23.05 -7.34 -3.53
C GLY A 606 23.32 -8.59 -2.69
N PHE A 607 22.32 -9.10 -1.99
CA PHE A 607 22.33 -10.37 -1.26
C PHE A 607 20.96 -11.05 -1.35
N THR A 608 20.90 -12.34 -1.03
CA THR A 608 19.64 -13.10 -0.93
C THR A 608 19.42 -13.48 0.54
N PRO A 609 18.23 -13.22 1.12
CA PRO A 609 17.93 -13.63 2.49
C PRO A 609 18.04 -15.15 2.68
N ASN A 610 18.81 -15.59 3.67
CA ASN A 610 18.89 -16.95 4.17
C ASN A 610 17.71 -17.22 5.13
N THR A 611 16.50 -17.18 4.57
CA THR A 611 15.24 -17.32 5.31
C THR A 611 14.62 -18.68 5.10
N ARG A 612 14.24 -19.33 6.21
CA ARG A 612 13.50 -20.60 6.21
C ARG A 612 12.14 -20.40 6.85
N PHE A 613 11.10 -20.94 6.23
CA PHE A 613 9.75 -20.96 6.76
C PHE A 613 9.49 -22.21 7.57
N VAL A 614 8.81 -22.06 8.70
CA VAL A 614 8.39 -23.14 9.60
C VAL A 614 7.03 -22.84 10.23
N ARG A 615 6.44 -23.86 10.85
CA ARG A 615 5.34 -23.70 11.80
C ARG A 615 5.86 -23.97 13.21
N LEU A 616 5.61 -23.07 14.16
CA LEU A 616 6.07 -23.21 15.55
C LEU A 616 4.91 -23.36 16.52
N GLY A 617 5.18 -24.07 17.62
CA GLY A 617 4.30 -24.12 18.77
C GLY A 617 3.01 -24.93 18.60
N GLU A 618 2.15 -24.84 19.61
CA GLU A 618 0.84 -25.48 19.66
C GLU A 618 -0.11 -24.89 18.61
N HIS A 619 -0.05 -23.57 18.37
CA HIS A 619 -0.91 -22.87 17.41
C HIS A 619 -0.39 -22.92 15.96
N GLN A 620 0.72 -23.61 15.72
CA GLN A 620 1.35 -23.76 14.40
C GLN A 620 1.57 -22.40 13.72
N LEU A 621 2.20 -21.47 14.45
CA LEU A 621 2.45 -20.11 14.00
C LEU A 621 3.29 -20.12 12.73
N TYR A 622 2.81 -19.47 11.66
CA TYR A 622 3.65 -19.25 10.49
C TYR A 622 4.84 -18.40 10.91
N THR A 623 6.05 -18.91 10.68
CA THR A 623 7.27 -18.27 11.17
C THR A 623 8.32 -18.25 10.07
N ALA A 624 8.95 -17.09 9.86
CA ALA A 624 10.18 -16.93 9.10
C ALA A 624 11.37 -16.87 10.04
N ILE A 625 12.39 -17.70 9.79
CA ILE A 625 13.67 -17.70 10.52
C ILE A 625 14.76 -17.30 9.53
N THR A 626 15.35 -16.12 9.73
CA THR A 626 16.46 -15.61 8.92
C THR A 626 17.78 -15.81 9.66
N ARG A 627 18.70 -16.52 9.01
CA ARG A 627 20.04 -16.83 9.51
C ARG A 627 21.08 -15.88 8.93
N PRO A 628 22.27 -15.78 9.55
CA PRO A 628 23.39 -15.10 8.93
C PRO A 628 23.66 -15.65 7.51
N SER A 629 24.12 -14.78 6.61
CA SER A 629 24.55 -15.14 5.26
C SER A 629 25.67 -16.19 5.34
N LEU A 630 25.84 -17.01 4.30
CA LEU A 630 26.83 -18.10 4.30
C LEU A 630 28.29 -17.61 4.42
N ASP A 631 28.56 -16.39 3.97
CA ASP A 631 29.85 -15.69 4.05
C ASP A 631 29.99 -14.80 5.30
N SER A 632 28.95 -14.76 6.14
CA SER A 632 28.95 -14.04 7.41
C SER A 632 29.92 -14.67 8.41
N PRO A 633 30.63 -13.88 9.24
CA PRO A 633 31.47 -14.43 10.31
C PRO A 633 30.64 -15.15 11.39
N TYR A 634 29.32 -14.95 11.39
CA TYR A 634 28.38 -15.61 12.31
C TYR A 634 27.72 -16.87 11.72
N ALA A 635 28.01 -17.22 10.45
CA ALA A 635 27.39 -18.37 9.77
C ALA A 635 27.60 -19.71 10.49
N SER A 636 28.71 -19.84 11.22
CA SER A 636 29.10 -21.04 11.96
C SER A 636 28.99 -20.88 13.49
N ALA A 637 28.26 -19.88 13.98
CA ALA A 637 28.05 -19.70 15.41
C ALA A 637 27.21 -20.85 16.00
N GLU A 638 27.69 -21.47 17.08
CA GLU A 638 26.97 -22.55 17.77
C GLU A 638 25.72 -22.05 18.52
N ARG A 639 25.73 -20.78 18.92
CA ARG A 639 24.63 -20.10 19.59
C ARG A 639 24.48 -18.68 19.08
N LEU A 640 23.27 -18.33 18.67
CA LEU A 640 22.89 -17.01 18.18
C LEU A 640 21.80 -16.42 19.08
N PRO A 641 22.00 -15.22 19.66
CA PRO A 641 20.93 -14.45 20.28
C PRO A 641 19.74 -14.30 19.33
N VAL A 642 18.53 -14.40 19.87
CA VAL A 642 17.30 -14.32 19.07
C VAL A 642 16.86 -12.87 18.98
N LEU A 643 16.53 -12.40 17.78
CA LEU A 643 15.85 -11.14 17.55
C LEU A 643 14.45 -11.40 17.02
N LEU A 644 13.45 -11.20 17.86
CA LEU A 644 12.05 -11.18 17.45
C LEU A 644 11.78 -9.87 16.69
N LYS A 645 11.20 -9.99 15.51
CA LYS A 645 10.73 -8.86 14.71
C LYS A 645 9.31 -9.15 14.20
N PRO A 646 8.28 -9.15 15.07
CA PRO A 646 6.89 -9.23 14.65
C PRO A 646 6.31 -7.82 14.40
N TYR A 647 5.31 -7.74 13.52
CA TYR A 647 4.27 -6.72 13.66
C TYR A 647 3.20 -7.19 14.65
N GLY A 648 2.61 -8.37 14.42
CA GLY A 648 1.72 -9.07 15.35
C GLY A 648 0.35 -8.43 15.63
N GLY A 649 0.05 -7.29 15.03
CA GLY A 649 -1.26 -6.62 15.12
C GLY A 649 -2.27 -7.08 14.08
N PRO A 650 -3.58 -6.82 14.31
CA PRO A 650 -4.63 -7.17 13.37
C PRO A 650 -4.51 -6.42 12.04
N GLY A 651 -5.07 -7.02 10.99
CA GLY A 651 -5.08 -6.42 9.64
C GLY A 651 -3.75 -6.49 8.88
N HIS A 652 -2.67 -6.97 9.51
CA HIS A 652 -1.34 -7.08 8.90
C HIS A 652 -0.79 -8.50 8.98
N GLN A 653 0.09 -8.84 8.04
CA GLN A 653 0.75 -10.14 7.94
C GLN A 653 2.20 -9.91 7.50
N GLU A 654 3.18 -10.41 8.25
CA GLU A 654 4.60 -10.25 7.88
C GLU A 654 5.18 -11.50 7.21
N VAL A 655 4.70 -12.71 7.56
CA VAL A 655 5.21 -13.97 7.01
C VAL A 655 4.54 -14.25 5.67
N THR A 656 5.13 -13.68 4.61
CA THR A 656 4.66 -13.79 3.22
C THR A 656 5.76 -14.28 2.29
N LEU A 657 5.41 -14.82 1.11
CA LEU A 657 6.38 -15.27 0.11
C LEU A 657 6.88 -14.09 -0.76
N SER A 658 7.53 -13.14 -0.11
CA SER A 658 8.19 -12.00 -0.76
C SER A 658 9.60 -11.85 -0.24
N GLN A 659 10.61 -11.95 -1.12
CA GLN A 659 12.01 -11.79 -0.71
C GLN A 659 12.25 -10.46 -0.01
N SER A 660 11.56 -9.41 -0.46
CA SER A 660 11.69 -8.04 0.08
C SER A 660 11.27 -7.90 1.54
N ALA A 661 10.40 -8.78 2.05
CA ALA A 661 10.00 -8.78 3.46
C ALA A 661 11.17 -9.14 4.40
N TYR A 662 12.21 -9.79 3.90
CA TYR A 662 13.30 -10.37 4.71
C TYR A 662 14.66 -9.70 4.51
N TRP A 663 14.76 -8.60 3.76
CA TRP A 663 16.04 -7.91 3.58
C TRP A 663 16.56 -7.26 4.88
N ASP A 664 15.66 -6.62 5.65
CA ASP A 664 16.01 -6.08 6.97
C ASP A 664 16.41 -7.20 7.93
N ALA A 665 15.66 -8.31 7.92
CA ALA A 665 15.97 -9.47 8.75
C ALA A 665 17.34 -10.06 8.40
N GLN A 666 17.71 -10.09 7.12
CA GLN A 666 19.04 -10.54 6.70
C GLN A 666 20.14 -9.61 7.20
N TRP A 667 19.95 -8.29 7.10
CA TRP A 667 20.92 -7.34 7.64
C TRP A 667 21.17 -7.54 9.14
N TRP A 668 20.08 -7.72 9.91
CA TRP A 668 20.14 -8.03 11.34
C TRP A 668 20.81 -9.36 11.63
N ALA A 669 20.51 -10.40 10.86
CA ALA A 669 21.13 -11.71 11.04
C ALA A 669 22.66 -11.63 10.85
N ASP A 670 23.12 -10.81 9.90
CA ASP A 670 24.55 -10.54 9.69
C ASP A 670 25.19 -9.61 10.72
N GLN A 671 24.43 -9.09 11.69
CA GLN A 671 24.94 -8.49 12.93
C GLN A 671 25.12 -9.53 14.06
N GLY A 672 24.88 -10.81 13.79
CA GLY A 672 25.07 -11.92 14.75
C GLY A 672 23.80 -12.35 15.49
N PHE A 673 22.62 -12.07 14.92
CA PHE A 673 21.33 -12.52 15.45
C PHE A 673 20.77 -13.71 14.66
N LEU A 674 19.93 -14.52 15.32
CA LEU A 674 18.93 -15.34 14.66
C LEU A 674 17.62 -14.53 14.63
N VAL A 675 17.19 -14.08 13.45
CA VAL A 675 16.02 -13.21 13.35
C VAL A 675 14.77 -14.05 13.11
N VAL A 676 13.72 -13.78 13.88
CA VAL A 676 12.48 -14.55 13.88
C VAL A 676 11.28 -13.61 13.76
N THR A 677 10.45 -13.87 12.75
CA THR A 677 9.17 -13.18 12.55
C THR A 677 8.07 -14.24 12.57
N ALA A 678 7.11 -14.11 13.48
CA ALA A 678 6.01 -15.05 13.66
C ALA A 678 4.66 -14.34 13.62
N ASP A 679 3.79 -14.80 12.72
CA ASP A 679 2.41 -14.35 12.59
C ASP A 679 1.52 -15.12 13.59
N GLY A 680 1.09 -14.40 14.62
CA GLY A 680 0.22 -14.87 15.70
C GLY A 680 -1.27 -14.73 15.40
N ARG A 681 -2.09 -15.14 16.35
CA ARG A 681 -3.55 -14.92 16.31
C ARG A 681 -3.86 -13.44 16.20
N GLY A 682 -4.92 -13.12 15.46
CA GLY A 682 -5.24 -11.76 15.04
C GLY A 682 -4.65 -11.35 13.69
N THR A 683 -3.53 -11.93 13.25
CA THR A 683 -2.99 -11.64 11.90
C THR A 683 -3.82 -12.31 10.81
N THR A 684 -4.01 -11.62 9.71
CA THR A 684 -4.87 -12.08 8.60
C THR A 684 -4.31 -13.29 7.83
N GLY A 685 -5.18 -14.02 7.11
CA GLY A 685 -4.80 -15.08 6.16
C GLY A 685 -5.01 -16.52 6.64
N ARG A 686 -5.51 -16.70 7.87
CA ARG A 686 -5.83 -18.03 8.43
C ARG A 686 -7.32 -18.26 8.70
N GLY A 687 -8.16 -17.27 8.43
CA GLY A 687 -9.62 -17.37 8.55
C GLY A 687 -10.19 -16.44 9.63
N PRO A 688 -11.48 -16.09 9.51
CA PRO A 688 -12.12 -15.12 10.38
C PRO A 688 -12.11 -15.49 11.87
N ARG A 689 -12.10 -16.79 12.25
CA ARG A 689 -11.97 -17.20 13.66
C ARG A 689 -10.58 -16.88 14.22
N TRP A 690 -9.53 -17.15 13.44
CA TRP A 690 -8.15 -16.83 13.82
C TRP A 690 -7.94 -15.33 14.00
N ASP A 691 -8.47 -14.53 13.06
CA ASP A 691 -8.42 -13.08 13.11
C ASP A 691 -9.12 -12.55 14.39
N ARG A 692 -10.17 -13.25 14.85
CA ARG A 692 -11.06 -12.87 15.95
C ARG A 692 -10.63 -13.33 17.35
N GLU A 693 -9.56 -14.10 17.47
CA GLU A 693 -9.08 -14.57 18.79
C GLU A 693 -8.56 -13.42 19.68
N ILE A 694 -8.22 -12.26 19.10
CA ILE A 694 -7.75 -11.09 19.85
C ILE A 694 -8.88 -10.20 20.41
N PHE A 695 -10.15 -10.50 20.11
CA PHE A 695 -11.26 -9.63 20.46
C PHE A 695 -11.33 -9.37 21.97
N HIS A 696 -11.32 -8.09 22.34
CA HIS A 696 -11.24 -7.56 23.71
C HIS A 696 -9.97 -7.95 24.51
N ASP A 697 -9.00 -8.64 23.90
CA ASP A 697 -7.85 -9.23 24.62
C ASP A 697 -6.56 -9.25 23.77
N MET A 698 -6.41 -8.24 22.91
CA MET A 698 -5.30 -8.12 21.97
C MET A 698 -3.94 -8.15 22.67
N LYS A 699 -3.79 -7.52 23.84
CA LYS A 699 -2.54 -7.46 24.61
C LYS A 699 -2.06 -8.87 24.99
N ARG A 700 -2.92 -9.65 25.66
CA ARG A 700 -2.55 -10.98 26.19
C ARG A 700 -2.32 -11.99 25.07
N VAL A 701 -3.24 -12.04 24.10
CA VAL A 701 -3.22 -13.04 23.03
C VAL A 701 -1.99 -12.85 22.14
N THR A 702 -1.75 -11.62 21.67
CA THR A 702 -0.64 -11.37 20.73
C THR A 702 0.72 -11.55 21.40
N LEU A 703 0.89 -11.21 22.69
CA LEU A 703 2.14 -11.49 23.42
C LEU A 703 2.36 -12.99 23.63
N ALA A 704 1.32 -13.73 24.02
CA ALA A 704 1.42 -15.16 24.31
C ALA A 704 1.97 -15.95 23.10
N ASP A 705 1.56 -15.59 21.89
CA ASP A 705 2.02 -16.24 20.66
C ASP A 705 3.50 -15.97 20.38
N GLN A 706 4.01 -14.77 20.71
CA GLN A 706 5.44 -14.48 20.56
C GLN A 706 6.28 -15.26 21.59
N VAL A 707 5.78 -15.41 22.82
CA VAL A 707 6.41 -16.25 23.86
C VAL A 707 6.43 -17.72 23.44
N GLU A 708 5.33 -18.22 22.89
CA GLU A 708 5.23 -19.56 22.33
C GLU A 708 6.23 -19.80 21.20
N ALA A 709 6.37 -18.84 20.26
CA ALA A 709 7.33 -18.93 19.18
C ALA A 709 8.76 -19.09 19.71
N VAL A 710 9.16 -18.34 20.74
CA VAL A 710 10.49 -18.47 21.39
C VAL A 710 10.66 -19.84 22.03
N HIS A 711 9.68 -20.31 22.81
CA HIS A 711 9.78 -21.59 23.51
C HIS A 711 9.85 -22.80 22.54
N ALA A 712 9.22 -22.70 21.37
CA ALA A 712 9.27 -23.73 20.35
C ALA A 712 10.51 -23.62 19.42
N LEU A 713 11.21 -22.49 19.43
CA LEU A 713 12.21 -22.14 18.42
C LEU A 713 13.36 -23.14 18.29
N GLN A 714 13.88 -23.64 19.41
CA GLN A 714 15.02 -24.56 19.42
C GLN A 714 14.75 -25.90 18.71
N GLN A 715 13.47 -26.27 18.54
CA GLN A 715 13.09 -27.46 17.76
C GLN A 715 13.35 -27.25 16.27
N ALA A 716 13.25 -26.01 15.78
CA ALA A 716 13.43 -25.64 14.38
C ALA A 716 14.79 -24.98 14.08
N ALA A 717 15.46 -24.45 15.10
CA ALA A 717 16.76 -23.79 15.04
C ALA A 717 17.54 -24.10 16.33
N PRO A 718 18.26 -25.24 16.41
CA PRO A 718 19.02 -25.64 17.61
C PRO A 718 20.07 -24.62 18.06
N GLU A 719 20.55 -23.79 17.16
CA GLU A 719 21.47 -22.68 17.40
C GLU A 719 20.82 -21.46 18.10
N ALA A 720 19.49 -21.44 18.27
CA ALA A 720 18.79 -20.36 18.94
C ALA A 720 19.15 -20.28 20.44
N ASP A 721 19.72 -19.15 20.86
CA ASP A 721 20.04 -18.87 22.25
C ASP A 721 18.87 -18.15 22.93
N THR A 722 17.91 -18.93 23.43
CA THR A 722 16.69 -18.40 24.08
C THR A 722 16.96 -17.76 25.44
N ASP A 723 18.20 -17.81 25.94
CA ASP A 723 18.66 -17.05 27.12
C ASP A 723 19.01 -15.59 26.77
N ARG A 724 19.08 -15.24 25.47
CA ARG A 724 19.39 -13.90 24.96
C ARG A 724 18.44 -13.55 23.82
N VAL A 725 17.25 -13.08 24.19
CA VAL A 725 16.18 -12.72 23.25
C VAL A 725 15.94 -11.22 23.30
N ALA A 726 15.90 -10.55 22.16
CA ALA A 726 15.42 -9.18 22.05
C ALA A 726 14.20 -9.09 21.14
N MET A 727 13.43 -8.01 21.27
CA MET A 727 12.33 -7.70 20.35
C MET A 727 12.47 -6.28 19.77
N ILE A 728 12.23 -6.15 18.46
CA ILE A 728 12.05 -4.85 17.81
C ILE A 728 10.72 -4.80 17.05
N GLY A 729 10.14 -3.61 16.98
CA GLY A 729 8.96 -3.37 16.16
C GLY A 729 8.59 -1.89 16.08
N TRP A 730 7.70 -1.58 15.15
CA TRP A 730 7.15 -0.25 14.92
C TRP A 730 5.61 -0.30 14.96
N SER A 731 4.95 0.79 15.39
CA SER A 731 3.48 0.82 15.56
C SER A 731 3.02 -0.31 16.50
N TYR A 732 2.08 -1.16 16.11
CA TYR A 732 1.66 -2.33 16.91
C TYR A 732 2.83 -3.25 17.30
N GLY A 733 3.81 -3.45 16.40
CA GLY A 733 5.04 -4.19 16.73
C GLY A 733 5.87 -3.48 17.80
N GLY A 734 5.81 -2.15 17.86
CA GLY A 734 6.39 -1.34 18.92
C GLY A 734 5.65 -1.53 20.25
N PHE A 735 4.32 -1.59 20.22
CA PHE A 735 3.50 -1.95 21.39
C PHE A 735 3.90 -3.33 21.92
N LEU A 736 3.97 -4.36 21.06
CA LEU A 736 4.44 -5.70 21.43
C LEU A 736 5.88 -5.68 21.99
N SER A 737 6.77 -4.88 21.41
CA SER A 737 8.15 -4.75 21.88
C SER A 737 8.20 -4.19 23.30
N ALA A 738 7.50 -3.09 23.58
CA ALA A 738 7.42 -2.52 24.92
C ALA A 738 6.73 -3.47 25.91
N LEU A 739 5.60 -4.06 25.50
CA LEU A 739 4.85 -5.04 26.28
C LEU A 739 5.70 -6.25 26.67
N SER A 740 6.51 -6.77 25.75
CA SER A 740 7.28 -8.00 25.98
C SER A 740 8.25 -7.91 27.15
N VAL A 741 8.85 -6.73 27.39
CA VAL A 741 9.78 -6.50 28.51
C VAL A 741 9.07 -6.06 29.79
N LEU A 742 7.77 -5.76 29.73
CA LEU A 742 6.93 -5.45 30.88
C LEU A 742 6.25 -6.73 31.42
N ASP A 743 5.71 -7.55 30.52
CA ASP A 743 4.83 -8.67 30.87
C ASP A 743 5.43 -10.07 30.58
N ALA A 744 6.53 -10.16 29.83
CA ALA A 744 7.29 -11.42 29.63
C ALA A 744 8.82 -11.25 29.78
N PRO A 745 9.32 -10.55 30.83
CA PRO A 745 10.75 -10.26 30.99
C PRO A 745 11.62 -11.52 31.20
N GLU A 746 11.04 -12.66 31.53
CA GLU A 746 11.71 -13.96 31.59
C GLU A 746 12.02 -14.55 30.20
N THR A 747 11.25 -14.16 29.18
CA THR A 747 11.43 -14.62 27.80
C THR A 747 12.15 -13.57 26.96
N VAL A 748 11.77 -12.29 27.06
CA VAL A 748 12.37 -11.19 26.29
C VAL A 748 13.24 -10.33 27.19
N HIS A 749 14.51 -10.17 26.80
CA HIS A 749 15.59 -9.65 27.63
C HIS A 749 15.98 -8.21 27.30
N ALA A 750 15.56 -7.68 26.14
CA ALA A 750 15.72 -6.27 25.74
C ALA A 750 14.72 -5.93 24.62
N ALA A 751 14.31 -4.66 24.50
CA ALA A 751 13.40 -4.25 23.43
C ALA A 751 13.64 -2.85 22.88
N CYS A 752 13.38 -2.66 21.58
CA CYS A 752 13.26 -1.36 20.94
C CYS A 752 11.83 -1.17 20.40
N ALA A 753 11.06 -0.26 21.00
CA ALA A 753 9.69 0.04 20.63
C ALA A 753 9.62 1.36 19.86
N GLY A 754 9.34 1.28 18.56
CA GLY A 754 9.12 2.43 17.69
C GLY A 754 7.64 2.78 17.54
N ALA A 755 7.28 4.05 17.71
CA ALA A 755 5.91 4.58 17.64
C ALA A 755 4.82 3.68 18.29
N PRO A 756 5.00 3.18 19.53
CA PRO A 756 4.05 2.24 20.13
C PRO A 756 2.73 2.94 20.52
N PRO A 757 1.55 2.38 20.20
CA PRO A 757 0.30 2.75 20.87
C PRO A 757 0.29 2.13 22.27
N THR A 758 0.45 2.95 23.31
CA THR A 758 0.61 2.49 24.71
C THR A 758 -0.65 2.71 25.56
N ASP A 759 -1.52 3.61 25.10
CA ASP A 759 -2.81 3.95 25.69
C ASP A 759 -3.85 3.94 24.57
N TRP A 760 -4.65 2.87 24.51
CA TRP A 760 -5.64 2.68 23.44
C TRP A 760 -6.74 3.73 23.43
N THR A 761 -6.92 4.50 24.51
CA THR A 761 -7.86 5.63 24.51
C THR A 761 -7.38 6.79 23.64
N LEU A 762 -6.10 6.80 23.26
CA LEU A 762 -5.50 7.80 22.37
C LEU A 762 -5.52 7.38 20.91
N TYR A 763 -6.07 6.23 20.54
CA TYR A 763 -6.12 5.78 19.16
C TYR A 763 -7.52 5.98 18.57
N ASP A 764 -7.71 5.77 17.26
CA ASP A 764 -8.94 6.19 16.58
C ASP A 764 -10.14 5.27 16.87
N THR A 765 -11.33 5.77 16.54
CA THR A 765 -12.60 5.06 16.77
C THR A 765 -12.70 3.76 15.99
N HIS A 766 -12.47 3.79 14.68
CA HIS A 766 -12.79 2.68 13.80
C HIS A 766 -11.85 1.50 14.05
N TYR A 767 -10.54 1.73 14.18
CA TYR A 767 -9.59 0.68 14.54
C TYR A 767 -9.89 0.12 15.93
N THR A 768 -9.95 0.98 16.94
CA THR A 768 -9.88 0.53 18.33
C THR A 768 -11.18 -0.12 18.79
N GLU A 769 -12.33 0.46 18.44
CA GLU A 769 -13.63 -0.03 18.89
C GLU A 769 -14.04 -1.33 18.19
N ARG A 770 -13.53 -1.59 16.98
CA ARG A 770 -13.65 -2.89 16.30
C ARG A 770 -13.10 -4.03 17.16
N TYR A 771 -11.94 -3.80 17.78
CA TYR A 771 -11.22 -4.85 18.50
C TYR A 771 -11.46 -4.84 20.00
N LEU A 772 -11.73 -3.68 20.62
CA LEU A 772 -11.87 -3.51 22.07
C LEU A 772 -13.31 -3.15 22.53
N GLY A 773 -14.23 -2.90 21.59
CA GLY A 773 -15.59 -2.50 21.90
C GLY A 773 -15.68 -1.09 22.48
N LEU A 774 -16.72 -0.83 23.28
CA LEU A 774 -17.01 0.50 23.86
C LEU A 774 -16.84 0.56 25.39
N ASP A 775 -16.29 -0.49 26.01
CA ASP A 775 -16.09 -0.55 27.46
C ASP A 775 -14.71 0.02 27.82
N PRO A 776 -14.61 1.17 28.53
CA PRO A 776 -13.33 1.77 28.91
C PRO A 776 -12.43 0.83 29.75
N GLU A 777 -13.01 -0.13 30.46
CA GLU A 777 -12.22 -1.09 31.24
C GLU A 777 -11.43 -2.06 30.34
N THR A 778 -11.98 -2.44 29.19
CA THR A 778 -11.28 -3.23 28.17
C THR A 778 -10.05 -2.48 27.63
N TYR A 779 -10.17 -1.16 27.45
CA TYR A 779 -9.06 -0.30 27.02
C TYR A 779 -7.95 -0.25 28.07
N ARG A 780 -8.32 -0.08 29.33
CA ARG A 780 -7.37 -0.08 30.46
C ARG A 780 -6.62 -1.41 30.52
N ALA A 781 -7.32 -2.53 30.38
CA ALA A 781 -6.73 -3.88 30.41
C ALA A 781 -5.77 -4.18 29.24
N ASN A 782 -5.96 -3.53 28.08
CA ASN A 782 -5.12 -3.72 26.89
C ASN A 782 -4.03 -2.65 26.74
N SER A 783 -4.06 -1.57 27.53
CA SER A 783 -3.03 -0.52 27.56
C SER A 783 -1.88 -0.90 28.50
N ILE A 784 -0.69 -0.31 28.29
CA ILE A 784 0.53 -0.71 29.02
C ILE A 784 1.10 0.36 29.96
N ILE A 785 0.37 1.47 30.15
CA ILE A 785 0.80 2.55 31.06
C ILE A 785 0.90 2.06 32.51
N GLU A 786 -0.07 1.25 32.96
CA GLU A 786 -0.12 0.73 34.34
C GLU A 786 0.91 -0.38 34.60
N ASP A 787 1.45 -1.00 33.54
CA ASP A 787 2.45 -2.06 33.64
C ASP A 787 3.87 -1.52 33.84
N ALA A 788 4.08 -0.21 33.70
CA ALA A 788 5.39 0.44 33.80
C ALA A 788 6.23 0.01 35.05
N PRO A 789 5.67 -0.20 36.25
CA PRO A 789 6.42 -0.71 37.40
C PRO A 789 7.05 -2.11 37.21
N GLY A 790 6.60 -2.88 36.21
CA GLY A 790 7.13 -4.19 35.84
C GLY A 790 8.43 -4.15 35.03
N LEU A 791 8.87 -2.99 34.53
CA LEU A 791 10.06 -2.94 33.67
C LEU A 791 11.33 -3.34 34.44
N ASP A 792 11.90 -4.50 34.08
CA ASP A 792 13.16 -5.00 34.64
C ASP A 792 14.23 -5.26 33.56
N ARG A 793 13.90 -5.02 32.29
CA ARG A 793 14.78 -5.23 31.13
C ARG A 793 15.05 -3.91 30.40
N PRO A 794 16.17 -3.80 29.66
CA PRO A 794 16.46 -2.62 28.84
C PRO A 794 15.37 -2.35 27.80
N LEU A 795 14.84 -1.14 27.80
CA LEU A 795 13.85 -0.65 26.85
C LEU A 795 14.34 0.64 26.18
N MET A 796 14.24 0.69 24.85
CA MET A 796 14.40 1.90 24.05
C MET A 796 13.06 2.27 23.43
N LEU A 797 12.56 3.47 23.74
CA LEU A 797 11.40 4.08 23.09
C LEU A 797 11.87 5.02 21.98
N ILE A 798 11.29 4.90 20.79
CA ILE A 798 11.58 5.75 19.61
C ILE A 798 10.25 6.31 19.11
N HIS A 799 10.15 7.61 18.84
CA HIS A 799 8.89 8.18 18.37
C HIS A 799 9.07 9.52 17.63
N GLY A 800 8.32 9.69 16.54
CA GLY A 800 8.17 10.95 15.81
C GLY A 800 7.35 11.99 16.59
N PHE A 801 7.82 13.23 16.66
CA PHE A 801 7.08 14.31 17.32
C PHE A 801 5.98 14.90 16.42
N ALA A 802 6.04 14.64 15.12
CA ALA A 802 5.02 15.03 14.15
C ALA A 802 4.11 13.85 13.76
N ASP A 803 4.15 12.72 14.49
CA ASP A 803 3.32 11.55 14.23
C ASP A 803 1.85 11.90 14.44
N ASP A 804 1.11 11.84 13.34
CA ASP A 804 -0.27 12.27 13.23
C ASP A 804 -1.25 11.08 13.22
N ASN A 805 -0.73 9.84 13.23
CA ASN A 805 -1.47 8.61 13.41
C ASN A 805 -1.35 8.12 14.87
N VAL A 806 -0.16 7.68 15.29
CA VAL A 806 0.10 7.32 16.69
C VAL A 806 0.64 8.56 17.39
N SER A 807 -0.20 9.28 18.14
CA SER A 807 0.27 10.48 18.83
C SER A 807 1.48 10.18 19.74
N ILE A 808 2.49 11.05 19.70
CA ILE A 808 3.66 11.08 20.60
C ILE A 808 3.27 11.00 22.09
N ALA A 809 2.05 11.42 22.44
CA ALA A 809 1.49 11.28 23.78
C ALA A 809 1.57 9.84 24.31
N ASN A 810 1.48 8.82 23.45
CA ASN A 810 1.65 7.41 23.83
C ASN A 810 3.02 7.15 24.47
N SER A 811 4.11 7.43 23.76
CA SER A 811 5.45 7.19 24.30
C SER A 811 5.78 8.11 25.47
N LEU A 812 5.28 9.35 25.48
CA LEU A 812 5.51 10.29 26.59
C LEU A 812 4.79 9.85 27.88
N ARG A 813 3.54 9.37 27.79
CA ARG A 813 2.80 8.84 28.95
C ARG A 813 3.48 7.61 29.54
N LEU A 814 3.93 6.67 28.70
CA LEU A 814 4.67 5.50 29.17
C LEU A 814 6.02 5.89 29.79
N SER A 815 6.77 6.77 29.13
CA SER A 815 8.04 7.32 29.64
C SER A 815 7.87 8.00 31.01
N GLN A 816 6.78 8.76 31.19
CA GLN A 816 6.44 9.39 32.47
C GLN A 816 6.11 8.34 33.54
N ALA A 817 5.33 7.32 33.22
CA ALA A 817 4.98 6.24 34.16
C ALA A 817 6.22 5.44 34.59
N LEU A 818 7.12 5.11 33.66
CA LEU A 818 8.40 4.46 33.93
C LEU A 818 9.28 5.30 34.86
N MET A 819 9.42 6.59 34.57
CA MET A 819 10.17 7.53 35.40
C MET A 819 9.58 7.63 36.82
N ALA A 820 8.25 7.75 36.93
CA ALA A 820 7.56 7.79 38.22
C ALA A 820 7.75 6.52 39.05
N ALA A 821 7.86 5.36 38.39
CA ALA A 821 8.16 4.07 39.00
C ALA A 821 9.66 3.85 39.28
N GLY A 822 10.53 4.80 38.93
CA GLY A 822 11.99 4.69 39.09
C GLY A 822 12.65 3.69 38.14
N LYS A 823 12.01 3.38 37.01
CA LYS A 823 12.49 2.42 36.02
C LYS A 823 13.30 3.13 34.92
N PRO A 824 14.56 2.75 34.67
CA PRO A 824 15.38 3.37 33.63
C PRO A 824 15.00 2.88 32.23
N HIS A 825 14.97 3.80 31.26
CA HIS A 825 14.75 3.52 29.84
C HIS A 825 15.49 4.52 28.96
N THR A 826 15.73 4.15 27.70
CA THR A 826 16.26 5.05 26.65
C THR A 826 15.09 5.67 25.89
N PHE A 827 15.15 6.96 25.57
CA PHE A 827 14.17 7.64 24.73
C PHE A 827 14.88 8.34 23.57
N LEU A 828 14.54 7.99 22.33
CA LEU A 828 15.04 8.61 21.11
C LEU A 828 13.93 9.44 20.44
N PRO A 829 13.91 10.78 20.64
CA PRO A 829 12.98 11.66 19.97
C PRO A 829 13.36 11.84 18.49
N LEU A 830 12.39 11.78 17.59
CA LEU A 830 12.56 12.10 16.17
C LEU A 830 11.79 13.39 15.84
N THR A 831 12.50 14.52 15.77
CA THR A 831 11.91 15.84 15.52
C THR A 831 11.53 16.01 14.06
N GLY A 832 10.33 16.48 13.76
CA GLY A 832 9.83 16.69 12.38
C GLY A 832 9.48 15.40 11.62
N ILE A 833 9.58 14.23 12.25
CA ILE A 833 9.22 12.95 11.66
C ILE A 833 7.79 12.58 12.06
N THR A 834 6.99 12.16 11.07
CA THR A 834 5.62 11.64 11.20
C THR A 834 5.63 10.17 11.64
N HIS A 835 4.60 9.39 11.30
CA HIS A 835 4.61 7.95 11.49
C HIS A 835 5.65 7.24 10.61
N MET A 836 6.03 7.86 9.47
CA MET A 836 7.02 7.35 8.53
C MET A 836 8.40 8.01 8.66
N THR A 837 9.45 7.19 8.83
CA THR A 837 10.85 7.64 8.79
C THR A 837 11.38 7.65 7.35
N ASN A 838 11.08 8.72 6.61
CA ASN A 838 11.48 8.84 5.20
C ASN A 838 12.84 9.51 4.99
N ASP A 839 13.36 10.26 5.98
CA ASP A 839 14.70 10.86 5.89
C ASP A 839 15.79 9.76 5.84
N PRO A 840 16.65 9.75 4.80
CA PRO A 840 17.60 8.66 4.65
C PRO A 840 18.66 8.57 5.74
N THR A 841 19.08 9.70 6.29
CA THR A 841 20.09 9.76 7.34
C THR A 841 19.53 9.24 8.66
N VAL A 842 18.31 9.67 9.00
CA VAL A 842 17.57 9.20 10.19
C VAL A 842 17.29 7.71 10.06
N ALA A 843 16.75 7.24 8.93
CA ALA A 843 16.44 5.82 8.74
C ALA A 843 17.68 4.92 8.86
N ARG A 844 18.82 5.34 8.28
CA ARG A 844 20.11 4.64 8.42
C ARG A 844 20.58 4.61 9.88
N ASN A 845 20.66 5.76 10.52
CA ASN A 845 21.23 5.87 11.86
C ASN A 845 20.33 5.22 12.92
N LEU A 846 19.02 5.19 12.70
CA LEU A 846 18.07 4.51 13.56
C LEU A 846 18.38 3.00 13.67
N LEU A 847 18.59 2.33 12.54
CA LEU A 847 18.98 0.90 12.51
C LEU A 847 20.29 0.65 13.28
N ILE A 848 21.28 1.52 13.11
CA ILE A 848 22.58 1.41 13.78
C ILE A 848 22.44 1.62 15.30
N LEU A 849 21.70 2.65 15.73
CA LEU A 849 21.49 2.94 17.15
C LEU A 849 20.71 1.82 17.86
N GLN A 850 19.68 1.27 17.22
CA GLN A 850 18.96 0.10 17.74
C GLN A 850 19.89 -1.11 17.86
N ARG A 851 20.74 -1.35 16.85
CA ARG A 851 21.71 -2.46 16.87
C ARG A 851 22.65 -2.35 18.05
N ASP A 852 23.26 -1.19 18.22
CA ASP A 852 24.26 -0.95 19.27
C ASP A 852 23.62 -1.07 20.66
N PHE A 853 22.41 -0.55 20.83
CA PHE A 853 21.63 -0.71 22.05
C PHE A 853 21.39 -2.19 22.39
N LEU A 854 20.92 -3.00 21.44
CA LEU A 854 20.63 -4.42 21.67
C LEU A 854 21.89 -5.25 21.89
N ILE A 855 22.96 -5.01 21.13
CA ILE A 855 24.26 -5.67 21.32
C ILE A 855 24.76 -5.42 22.74
N GLN A 856 24.68 -4.17 23.23
CA GLN A 856 25.07 -3.83 24.59
C GLN A 856 24.15 -4.49 25.63
N ALA A 857 22.83 -4.42 25.42
CA ALA A 857 21.84 -4.95 26.36
C ALA A 857 21.94 -6.48 26.54
N LEU A 858 22.28 -7.21 25.47
CA LEU A 858 22.43 -8.67 25.48
C LEU A 858 23.88 -9.13 25.76
N GLY A 859 24.80 -8.21 26.02
CA GLY A 859 26.21 -8.53 26.29
C GLY A 859 26.94 -9.19 25.11
N MET A 860 26.57 -8.80 23.89
CA MET A 860 27.21 -9.29 22.66
C MET A 860 28.51 -8.55 22.37
N THR A 861 29.46 -9.22 21.69
CA THR A 861 30.71 -8.57 21.24
C THR A 861 30.47 -7.88 19.89
N PRO A 862 30.69 -6.56 19.76
CA PRO A 862 30.57 -5.85 18.49
C PRO A 862 31.54 -6.35 17.42
N ARG A 863 31.21 -6.16 16.14
CA ARG A 863 32.10 -6.50 15.02
C ARG A 863 33.33 -5.59 15.03
N VAL A 864 34.50 -6.15 14.71
CA VAL A 864 35.79 -5.42 14.75
C VAL A 864 35.88 -4.31 13.69
N SER A 865 35.11 -4.40 12.59
CA SER A 865 35.06 -3.39 11.52
C SER A 865 34.19 -2.17 11.84
N ASP A 866 33.33 -2.21 12.88
CA ASP A 866 32.44 -1.11 13.26
C ASP A 866 33.15 0.03 14.04
N ARG A 867 34.48 -0.04 14.23
CA ARG A 867 35.29 0.94 14.99
C ARG A 867 36.11 1.92 14.13
N ALA A 868 35.94 1.90 12.80
CA ALA A 868 36.68 2.77 11.88
C ALA A 868 35.90 4.02 11.50
#